data_AF-A0A6J1TLS9-F1
#
_entry.id   AF-A0A6J1TLS9-F1
#
_cell.length_a   1.000
_cell.length_b   1.000
_cell.length_c   1.000
_cell.angle_alpha   90.00
_cell.angle_beta   90.00
_cell.angle_gamma   90.00
#
_symmetry.space_group_name_H-M   'P 1'
#
loop_
_entity.id
_entity.type
_entity.pdbx_description
1 polymer ?
#
loop_
_entity_poly.entity_id
_entity_poly.type
_entity_poly.pdbx_seq_one_letter_code
_entity_poly.pdbx_strand_id
1 'polypeptide(L)'
;MVVLENLAGTLSGIVAHRLCAETCEWRVLGQEQDGTLLVAWVHSNPGDSARGCTCIGLYYRPKKQLQVLYQFETLTNVVQASINSSKTALVYVTKSTVTESNPDEKECCGDGQKGKLDVYHAFLIQLKEAAKEDEIQPQPFKLPSTPLDLGIERSSQIVVQFLYRSKDQPGDLDRFLVLIHHESVSLYHYKPVFDAENEHILKAGSISSTECVVRSFTWAQWDPIHQSLFYIHFRKPAACLVEGDDMGNNCPSTESGRRQESELAPTLSGLQFHDNMPHETVLNIPLNLPLLPKAKGSLCSLYEDDPIPLRVHDCSLDLTVVSDPRGMVCICHHYLYQPVGCHSNGEVNEKGPGDNVHFAYSVTLLHHGCVLHCVVPGISWNVARRLRPSFSLYGDHHMLVYAPGLFTHLLDIGLEHEPCCHILFDNDSLTIPVSDTACLVPLLQTNGAKETTSSSLKPAVTMLDLSTLDLVPISIAPAHLLCAFRGGPHGAPVSGNKKKCYLLSNQLSILHYVLVHLGNGELLLQLLRCIANQCMEVGTPRLLQEILVGGAYAAARKNLPSDAAALLPLLPLTIAQPGVRQEIKMNDTTLTLSQETLWNTAMMLLSPQQRLIPYRSDMWTRLYESLSASQQRATDTTCSTDSRAGARFRPSHVAEKLMVSLLCYQPEALSRCTTPLSPGGNFVGSGAAFSDVIAITGANRKTGGLDFLPFQETDSCTASKQEHVISVDAGTQGVVEDELCSCPFCEPYNTFRTDKENGLPFLELDSCAASKQELVVSVNLRELSVHLLKHAHRGQSPLHVHALATRYVAAQLDMSRSLCRQLCLAAKVDPRQEKDRGFPLIDSLDDARRRLLFWLLERFLLAADTLAFPLPQGFISFFSFLGYRTLPFSSFMQYSLSYSFELQVDVMKAIMSDIPDTPEGSARKLRLLQLLPRSRAKRLLNAWSHPTSLMVRAREHALHVLSGVEGARGPRSSKLRQPNMKPYQSLVNRGLAAFPSQDRLSPLDTFLDLLTAKASLAELDFGLLIEATIASTQDLTL
;
A
#
# COMPACT_ATOMS: atom_id res chain seq x y z
N MET A 1 11.48 4.98 27.14
CA MET A 1 10.75 4.15 28.12
C MET A 1 9.29 4.24 27.79
N VAL A 2 8.72 3.20 27.18
CA VAL A 2 7.26 3.05 27.14
C VAL A 2 6.84 2.78 28.58
N VAL A 3 6.02 3.65 29.17
CA VAL A 3 5.47 3.40 30.51
C VAL A 3 4.48 2.26 30.34
N LEU A 4 4.88 1.06 30.74
CA LEU A 4 3.97 -0.06 30.88
C LEU A 4 3.04 0.25 32.05
N GLU A 5 1.74 0.34 31.80
CA GLU A 5 0.76 0.40 32.87
C GLU A 5 0.43 -1.03 33.28
N ASN A 6 0.82 -1.43 34.49
CA ASN A 6 0.43 -2.73 35.03
C ASN A 6 -1.00 -2.64 35.57
N LEU A 7 -1.93 -3.39 34.95
CA LEU A 7 -3.35 -3.35 35.29
C LEU A 7 -3.58 -3.77 36.75
N ALA A 8 -2.92 -4.82 37.22
CA ALA A 8 -3.07 -5.31 38.59
C ALA A 8 -2.61 -4.25 39.62
N GLY A 9 -1.50 -3.57 39.36
CA GLY A 9 -1.01 -2.46 40.18
C GLY A 9 -1.98 -1.27 40.22
N THR A 10 -2.50 -0.85 39.05
CA THR A 10 -3.51 0.21 38.97
C THR A 10 -4.78 -0.16 39.76
N LEU A 11 -5.28 -1.38 39.58
CA LEU A 11 -6.49 -1.86 40.24
C LEU A 11 -6.29 -2.01 41.76
N SER A 12 -5.14 -2.54 42.19
CA SER A 12 -4.77 -2.63 43.60
C SER A 12 -4.72 -1.24 44.25
N GLY A 13 -4.19 -0.23 43.55
CA GLY A 13 -4.18 1.16 44.04
C GLY A 13 -5.59 1.75 44.22
N ILE A 14 -6.49 1.48 43.28
CA ILE A 14 -7.89 1.93 43.36
C ILE A 14 -8.60 1.27 44.55
N VAL A 15 -8.41 -0.03 44.75
CA VAL A 15 -9.02 -0.78 45.87
C VAL A 15 -8.43 -0.33 47.20
N ALA A 16 -7.11 -0.19 47.31
CA ALA A 16 -6.47 0.27 48.54
C ALA A 16 -6.99 1.64 48.99
N HIS A 17 -7.16 2.58 48.06
CA HIS A 17 -7.70 3.92 48.36
C HIS A 17 -9.18 3.91 48.78
N ARG A 18 -10.00 3.00 48.22
CA ARG A 18 -11.45 2.97 48.49
C ARG A 18 -11.87 2.05 49.62
N LEU A 19 -11.18 0.91 49.79
CA LEU A 19 -11.58 -0.20 50.65
C LEU A 19 -10.57 -0.52 51.76
N CYS A 20 -9.39 0.14 51.80
CA CYS A 20 -8.36 -0.03 52.84
C CYS A 20 -7.96 -1.51 53.08
N ALA A 21 -7.82 -2.30 52.01
CA ALA A 21 -7.56 -3.73 52.09
C ALA A 21 -6.43 -4.17 51.15
N GLU A 22 -5.77 -5.28 51.51
CA GLU A 22 -4.78 -5.94 50.66
C GLU A 22 -5.46 -6.84 49.62
N THR A 23 -5.04 -6.68 48.37
CA THR A 23 -5.55 -7.47 47.24
C THR A 23 -4.42 -8.25 46.58
N CYS A 24 -4.67 -9.49 46.22
CA CYS A 24 -3.73 -10.33 45.46
C CYS A 24 -4.47 -11.12 44.37
N GLU A 25 -3.70 -11.84 43.53
CA GLU A 25 -4.24 -12.75 42.49
C GLU A 25 -5.25 -12.10 41.53
N TRP A 26 -4.91 -10.92 41.00
CA TRP A 26 -5.72 -10.28 39.96
C TRP A 26 -5.78 -11.14 38.70
N ARG A 27 -6.97 -11.26 38.11
CA ARG A 27 -7.22 -11.95 36.83
C ARG A 27 -8.27 -11.19 36.02
N VAL A 28 -8.17 -11.28 34.70
CA VAL A 28 -9.25 -10.86 33.79
C VAL A 28 -10.21 -12.04 33.62
N LEU A 29 -11.51 -11.77 33.54
CA LEU A 29 -12.56 -12.77 33.38
C LEU A 29 -13.33 -12.65 32.06
N GLY A 30 -13.21 -11.52 31.38
CA GLY A 30 -13.90 -11.27 30.11
C GLY A 30 -13.85 -9.81 29.71
N GLN A 31 -14.34 -9.53 28.50
CA GLN A 31 -14.48 -8.17 27.96
C GLN A 31 -15.85 -8.00 27.33
N GLU A 32 -16.52 -6.89 27.63
CA GLU A 32 -17.85 -6.58 27.11
C GLU A 32 -17.83 -5.72 25.85
N GLN A 33 -18.99 -5.58 25.19
CA GLN A 33 -19.15 -4.86 23.92
C GLN A 33 -18.65 -3.40 23.98
N ASP A 34 -18.78 -2.72 25.12
CA ASP A 34 -18.32 -1.33 25.31
C ASP A 34 -16.81 -1.21 25.60
N GLY A 35 -16.11 -2.35 25.65
CA GLY A 35 -14.69 -2.48 25.93
C GLY A 35 -14.34 -2.54 27.41
N THR A 36 -15.33 -2.56 28.32
CA THR A 36 -15.08 -2.76 29.76
C THR A 36 -14.55 -4.15 30.06
N LEU A 37 -13.72 -4.26 31.11
CA LEU A 37 -13.11 -5.52 31.52
C LEU A 37 -13.78 -6.03 32.80
N LEU A 38 -14.14 -7.31 32.82
CA LEU A 38 -14.46 -8.01 34.05
C LEU A 38 -13.17 -8.54 34.66
N VAL A 39 -12.99 -8.29 35.96
CA VAL A 39 -11.78 -8.68 36.69
C VAL A 39 -12.15 -9.35 38.00
N ALA A 40 -11.33 -10.31 38.43
CA ALA A 40 -11.40 -10.92 39.74
C ALA A 40 -10.11 -10.70 40.52
N TRP A 41 -10.23 -10.68 41.85
CA TRP A 41 -9.10 -10.62 42.76
C TRP A 41 -9.46 -11.30 44.08
N VAL A 42 -8.44 -11.66 44.85
CA VAL A 42 -8.59 -12.14 46.21
C VAL A 42 -8.45 -10.95 47.17
N HIS A 43 -9.43 -10.80 48.05
CA HIS A 43 -9.52 -9.79 49.08
C HIS A 43 -9.25 -10.41 50.45
N SER A 44 -8.33 -9.83 51.23
CA SER A 44 -8.04 -10.24 52.61
C SER A 44 -8.38 -9.12 53.58
N ASN A 45 -9.20 -9.40 54.60
CA ASN A 45 -9.56 -8.41 55.60
C ASN A 45 -8.41 -8.19 56.62
N PRO A 46 -8.11 -6.93 56.99
CA PRO A 46 -7.12 -6.63 58.01
C PRO A 46 -7.63 -7.09 59.39
N GLY A 47 -7.22 -8.28 59.82
CA GLY A 47 -7.56 -8.85 61.13
C GLY A 47 -7.77 -10.37 61.14
N ASP A 48 -7.98 -11.01 59.99
CA ASP A 48 -8.19 -12.45 59.88
C ASP A 48 -7.41 -13.03 58.70
N SER A 49 -6.11 -13.27 58.90
CA SER A 49 -5.16 -13.70 57.86
C SER A 49 -5.46 -15.07 57.23
N ALA A 50 -6.48 -15.78 57.71
CA ALA A 50 -6.80 -17.16 57.31
C ALA A 50 -8.01 -17.29 56.35
N ARG A 51 -8.81 -16.22 56.15
CA ARG A 51 -10.03 -16.26 55.32
C ARG A 51 -10.05 -15.15 54.28
N GLY A 52 -9.39 -15.39 53.14
CA GLY A 52 -9.57 -14.58 51.94
C GLY A 52 -10.89 -14.92 51.22
N CYS A 53 -11.40 -13.97 50.43
CA CYS A 53 -12.56 -14.18 49.58
C CYS A 53 -12.30 -13.68 48.15
N THR A 54 -12.88 -14.34 47.16
CA THR A 54 -12.83 -13.85 45.77
C THR A 54 -13.83 -12.71 45.57
N CYS A 55 -13.46 -11.69 44.82
CA CYS A 55 -14.32 -10.60 44.39
C CYS A 55 -14.35 -10.53 42.86
N ILE A 56 -15.47 -10.10 42.28
CA ILE A 56 -15.63 -9.78 40.86
C ILE A 56 -15.98 -8.30 40.74
N GLY A 57 -15.35 -7.61 39.78
CA GLY A 57 -15.61 -6.21 39.49
C GLY A 57 -15.58 -5.89 38.01
N LEU A 58 -16.19 -4.77 37.66
CA LEU A 58 -16.22 -4.19 36.33
C LEU A 58 -15.27 -2.99 36.27
N TYR A 59 -14.26 -3.07 35.42
CA TYR A 59 -13.27 -2.02 35.23
C TYR A 59 -13.53 -1.22 33.95
N TYR A 60 -13.80 0.07 34.12
CA TYR A 60 -13.94 1.03 33.04
C TYR A 60 -12.61 1.75 32.79
N ARG A 61 -11.87 1.30 31.77
CA ARG A 61 -10.50 1.77 31.48
C ARG A 61 -10.40 3.29 31.28
N PRO A 62 -11.26 3.97 30.48
CA PRO A 62 -11.07 5.39 30.19
C PRO A 62 -11.26 6.32 31.42
N LYS A 63 -12.17 5.97 32.33
CA LYS A 63 -12.37 6.69 33.61
C LYS A 63 -11.47 6.16 34.74
N LYS A 64 -10.68 5.11 34.48
CA LYS A 64 -9.94 4.35 35.50
C LYS A 64 -10.80 4.02 36.74
N GLN A 65 -12.04 3.60 36.51
CA GLN A 65 -13.02 3.35 37.56
C GLN A 65 -13.30 1.86 37.70
N LEU A 66 -13.16 1.33 38.91
CA LEU A 66 -13.54 -0.04 39.27
C LEU A 66 -14.86 -0.02 40.05
N GLN A 67 -15.84 -0.79 39.59
CA GLN A 67 -17.09 -1.07 40.29
C GLN A 67 -17.04 -2.52 40.79
N VAL A 68 -17.17 -2.74 42.10
CA VAL A 68 -17.28 -4.09 42.65
C VAL A 68 -18.69 -4.61 42.36
N LEU A 69 -18.81 -5.78 41.76
CA LEU A 69 -20.08 -6.40 41.39
C LEU A 69 -20.51 -7.44 42.42
N TYR A 70 -19.60 -8.33 42.82
CA TYR A 70 -19.91 -9.45 43.71
C TYR A 70 -18.73 -9.88 44.56
N GLN A 71 -18.99 -10.40 45.75
CA GLN A 71 -18.00 -10.93 46.68
C GLN A 71 -18.47 -12.30 47.18
N PHE A 72 -17.60 -13.30 47.06
CA PHE A 72 -17.85 -14.65 47.53
C PHE A 72 -17.60 -14.77 49.04
N GLU A 73 -18.22 -15.74 49.69
CA GLU A 73 -17.95 -16.04 51.10
C GLU A 73 -16.62 -16.80 51.29
N THR A 74 -16.14 -17.47 50.24
CA THR A 74 -14.94 -18.29 50.22
C THR A 74 -14.09 -18.00 48.99
N LEU A 75 -12.89 -18.60 48.93
CA LEU A 75 -12.05 -18.57 47.74
C LEU A 75 -12.68 -19.44 46.65
N THR A 76 -13.15 -18.77 45.60
CA THR A 76 -13.74 -19.40 44.43
C THR A 76 -12.86 -19.14 43.21
N ASN A 77 -12.49 -20.20 42.49
CA ASN A 77 -11.71 -20.08 41.26
C ASN A 77 -12.62 -19.77 40.06
N VAL A 78 -12.91 -18.48 39.87
CA VAL A 78 -13.68 -17.98 38.73
C VAL A 78 -12.74 -17.83 37.53
N VAL A 79 -13.09 -18.45 36.40
CA VAL A 79 -12.25 -18.46 35.19
C VAL A 79 -12.80 -17.55 34.09
N GLN A 80 -14.12 -17.35 34.04
CA GLN A 80 -14.76 -16.53 33.02
C GLN A 80 -16.06 -15.92 33.55
N ALA A 81 -16.41 -14.72 33.11
CA ALA A 81 -17.68 -14.08 33.45
C ALA A 81 -18.14 -13.08 32.37
N SER A 82 -19.45 -12.82 32.36
CA SER A 82 -20.07 -11.77 31.53
C SER A 82 -21.24 -11.09 32.27
N ILE A 83 -21.48 -9.82 31.99
CA ILE A 83 -22.56 -8.98 32.57
C ILE A 83 -23.53 -8.50 31.49
N ASN A 84 -24.82 -8.37 31.82
CA ASN A 84 -25.82 -7.86 30.88
C ASN A 84 -25.70 -6.34 30.63
N SER A 85 -26.37 -5.86 29.58
CA SER A 85 -26.37 -4.43 29.19
C SER A 85 -26.82 -3.48 30.30
N SER A 86 -27.83 -3.89 31.09
CA SER A 86 -28.36 -3.12 32.21
C SER A 86 -27.53 -3.21 33.49
N LYS A 87 -26.47 -4.04 33.52
CA LYS A 87 -25.59 -4.29 34.67
C LYS A 87 -26.33 -4.78 35.91
N THR A 88 -27.40 -5.52 35.70
CA THR A 88 -28.26 -6.09 36.74
C THR A 88 -28.08 -7.59 36.92
N ALA A 89 -27.42 -8.29 35.99
CA ALA A 89 -27.19 -9.73 36.08
C ALA A 89 -25.77 -10.08 35.63
N LEU A 90 -25.15 -11.02 36.35
CA LEU A 90 -23.81 -11.53 36.10
C LEU A 90 -23.89 -13.05 35.92
N VAL A 91 -23.29 -13.57 34.87
CA VAL A 91 -23.08 -15.02 34.69
C VAL A 91 -21.59 -15.27 34.80
N TYR A 92 -21.20 -16.31 35.51
CA TYR A 92 -19.79 -16.66 35.70
C TYR A 92 -19.58 -18.18 35.69
N VAL A 93 -18.35 -18.58 35.38
CA VAL A 93 -17.90 -19.96 35.32
C VAL A 93 -16.81 -20.16 36.38
N THR A 94 -16.94 -21.22 37.15
CA THR A 94 -15.92 -21.67 38.11
C THR A 94 -15.26 -22.95 37.64
N LYS A 95 -14.01 -23.15 38.03
CA LYS A 95 -13.23 -24.34 37.71
C LYS A 95 -12.71 -25.00 38.98
N SER A 96 -13.06 -26.28 39.18
CA SER A 96 -12.58 -27.12 40.27
C SER A 96 -11.73 -28.28 39.73
N THR A 97 -10.73 -28.71 40.50
CA THR A 97 -9.88 -29.86 40.15
C THR A 97 -10.30 -31.05 41.00
N VAL A 98 -10.79 -32.11 40.38
CA VAL A 98 -11.13 -33.35 41.08
C VAL A 98 -9.98 -34.34 40.90
N THR A 99 -9.40 -34.79 42.01
CA THR A 99 -8.44 -35.91 42.00
C THR A 99 -9.22 -37.21 42.13
N GLU A 100 -9.18 -38.07 41.11
CA GLU A 100 -9.79 -39.40 41.19
C GLU A 100 -9.15 -40.20 42.32
N SER A 101 -9.95 -40.50 43.35
CA SER A 101 -9.59 -41.43 44.43
C SER A 101 -10.45 -42.68 44.29
N ASN A 102 -10.32 -43.42 43.18
CA ASN A 102 -10.84 -44.78 43.09
C ASN A 102 -9.70 -45.80 43.29
N PRO A 103 -9.72 -46.62 44.35
CA PRO A 103 -8.73 -47.67 44.57
C PRO A 103 -8.98 -48.97 43.76
N ASP A 104 -10.01 -49.06 42.91
CA ASP A 104 -10.48 -50.34 42.35
C ASP A 104 -10.51 -50.47 40.82
N GLU A 105 -9.69 -49.72 40.07
CA GLU A 105 -9.46 -50.05 38.65
C GLU A 105 -7.97 -50.28 38.34
N LYS A 106 -7.66 -51.56 38.08
CA LYS A 106 -6.33 -52.05 37.74
C LYS A 106 -5.85 -51.49 36.40
N GLU A 107 -4.70 -50.82 36.47
CA GLU A 107 -3.57 -50.81 35.51
C GLU A 107 -3.89 -51.19 34.05
N CYS A 108 -4.09 -50.18 33.22
CA CYS A 108 -3.76 -50.23 31.79
C CYS A 108 -3.34 -48.83 31.32
N CYS A 109 -2.13 -48.38 31.71
CA CYS A 109 -1.23 -47.48 30.97
C CYS A 109 -0.07 -47.10 31.90
N GLY A 110 1.16 -47.47 31.53
CA GLY A 110 2.36 -47.07 32.24
C GLY A 110 2.78 -45.65 31.89
N ASP A 111 2.42 -44.68 32.72
CA ASP A 111 3.36 -43.71 33.32
C ASP A 111 2.63 -42.97 34.46
N GLY A 112 3.28 -42.79 35.61
CA GLY A 112 2.65 -42.54 36.91
C GLY A 112 2.12 -41.13 37.17
N GLN A 113 1.27 -40.56 36.32
CA GLN A 113 0.50 -39.34 36.65
C GLN A 113 -0.96 -39.69 36.96
N LYS A 114 -1.34 -39.61 38.25
CA LYS A 114 -2.75 -39.55 38.66
C LYS A 114 -3.44 -38.43 37.89
N GLY A 115 -4.41 -38.74 37.04
CA GLY A 115 -5.13 -37.75 36.24
C GLY A 115 -5.85 -36.74 37.15
N LYS A 116 -5.49 -35.47 37.06
CA LYS A 116 -6.33 -34.37 37.56
C LYS A 116 -7.39 -34.09 36.51
N LEU A 117 -8.66 -34.19 36.87
CA LEU A 117 -9.76 -33.83 35.98
C LEU A 117 -10.27 -32.43 36.37
N ASP A 118 -10.24 -31.51 35.41
CA ASP A 118 -10.83 -30.18 35.58
C ASP A 118 -12.34 -30.26 35.34
N VAL A 119 -13.13 -29.62 36.20
CA VAL A 119 -14.59 -29.55 36.13
C VAL A 119 -15.04 -28.10 36.16
N TYR A 120 -15.85 -27.72 35.17
CA TYR A 120 -16.39 -26.38 34.95
C TYR A 120 -17.86 -26.33 35.34
N HIS A 121 -18.23 -25.29 36.11
CA HIS A 121 -19.59 -25.03 36.58
C HIS A 121 -20.04 -23.61 36.25
N ALA A 122 -21.25 -23.43 35.74
CA ALA A 122 -21.80 -22.12 35.37
C ALA A 122 -22.93 -21.67 36.31
N PHE A 123 -22.87 -20.42 36.75
CA PHE A 123 -23.80 -19.81 37.70
C PHE A 123 -24.32 -18.47 37.21
N LEU A 124 -25.54 -18.11 37.60
CA LEU A 124 -26.17 -16.82 37.34
C LEU A 124 -26.48 -16.12 38.65
N ILE A 125 -26.20 -14.82 38.73
CA ILE A 125 -26.51 -14.02 39.91
C ILE A 125 -27.14 -12.68 39.53
N GLN A 126 -28.17 -12.30 40.29
CA GLN A 126 -28.79 -10.97 40.21
C GLN A 126 -27.97 -9.97 41.03
N LEU A 127 -27.61 -8.86 40.42
CA LEU A 127 -26.97 -7.71 41.05
C LEU A 127 -28.05 -6.72 41.52
N LYS A 128 -27.78 -6.03 42.63
CA LYS A 128 -28.63 -4.91 43.10
C LYS A 128 -28.39 -3.68 42.21
N GLU A 129 -29.44 -2.88 41.97
CA GLU A 129 -29.32 -1.61 41.23
C GLU A 129 -28.22 -0.74 41.84
N ALA A 130 -27.35 -0.18 40.99
CA ALA A 130 -26.32 0.73 41.43
C ALA A 130 -26.96 1.98 42.06
N ALA A 131 -26.62 2.27 43.32
CA ALA A 131 -26.97 3.55 43.93
C ALA A 131 -26.47 4.70 43.03
N LYS A 132 -27.27 5.77 42.91
CA LYS A 132 -26.91 6.96 42.12
C LYS A 132 -25.55 7.49 42.59
N GLU A 133 -24.75 7.97 41.63
CA GLU A 133 -23.33 8.40 41.81
C GLU A 133 -23.06 9.42 42.94
N ASP A 134 -24.09 9.99 43.57
CA ASP A 134 -23.99 11.08 44.56
C ASP A 134 -24.15 10.66 46.03
N GLU A 135 -24.46 9.40 46.37
CA GLU A 135 -24.55 8.97 47.78
C GLU A 135 -23.22 8.44 48.34
N ILE A 136 -22.41 9.40 48.79
CA ILE A 136 -21.15 9.18 49.52
C ILE A 136 -21.46 8.76 50.96
N GLN A 137 -21.56 7.45 51.24
CA GLN A 137 -21.13 6.82 52.50
C GLN A 137 -20.78 5.33 52.27
N PRO A 138 -19.66 4.82 52.83
CA PRO A 138 -19.31 3.40 52.75
C PRO A 138 -20.18 2.61 53.73
N GLN A 139 -21.30 2.05 53.28
CA GLN A 139 -22.01 1.07 54.08
C GLN A 139 -21.33 -0.30 53.97
N PRO A 140 -21.21 -1.05 55.09
CA PRO A 140 -20.56 -2.34 55.09
C PRO A 140 -21.33 -3.34 54.22
N PHE A 141 -20.58 -4.07 53.40
CA PHE A 141 -20.96 -5.29 52.67
C PHE A 141 -22.09 -6.06 53.37
N LYS A 142 -23.31 -6.07 52.80
CA LYS A 142 -24.45 -6.80 53.37
C LYS A 142 -25.25 -7.62 52.33
N LEU A 143 -25.07 -8.92 52.55
CA LEU A 143 -25.72 -10.18 52.12
C LEU A 143 -25.90 -10.50 50.62
N PRO A 144 -25.56 -11.75 50.24
CA PRO A 144 -25.44 -12.20 48.86
C PRO A 144 -26.82 -12.55 48.30
N SER A 145 -27.10 -12.13 47.07
CA SER A 145 -27.99 -12.93 46.22
C SER A 145 -27.36 -14.31 46.09
N THR A 146 -28.11 -15.37 46.41
CA THR A 146 -27.60 -16.73 46.20
C THR A 146 -27.46 -16.96 44.70
N PRO A 147 -26.30 -17.43 44.21
CA PRO A 147 -26.13 -17.74 42.81
C PRO A 147 -27.09 -18.87 42.42
N LEU A 148 -27.81 -18.67 41.33
CA LEU A 148 -28.59 -19.71 40.68
C LEU A 148 -27.64 -20.64 39.92
N ASP A 149 -27.57 -21.90 40.35
CA ASP A 149 -26.87 -22.95 39.60
C ASP A 149 -27.65 -23.25 38.32
N LEU A 150 -26.97 -23.16 37.17
CA LEU A 150 -27.56 -23.48 35.87
C LEU A 150 -27.68 -24.99 35.64
N GLY A 151 -27.13 -25.83 36.54
CA GLY A 151 -27.08 -27.29 36.41
C GLY A 151 -26.11 -27.77 35.33
N ILE A 152 -25.12 -26.94 34.99
CA ILE A 152 -24.15 -27.21 33.92
C ILE A 152 -22.81 -27.55 34.55
N GLU A 153 -22.52 -28.85 34.62
CA GLU A 153 -21.25 -29.41 35.08
C GLU A 153 -20.58 -30.19 33.97
N ARG A 154 -19.40 -29.76 33.53
CA ARG A 154 -18.68 -30.38 32.39
C ARG A 154 -17.19 -30.46 32.64
N SER A 155 -16.56 -31.51 32.10
CA SER A 155 -15.09 -31.61 32.01
C SER A 155 -14.50 -30.81 30.84
N SER A 156 -15.36 -30.27 29.98
CA SER A 156 -15.02 -29.38 28.87
C SER A 156 -15.15 -27.92 29.28
N GLN A 157 -14.30 -27.05 28.72
CA GLN A 157 -14.36 -25.60 28.95
C GLN A 157 -15.74 -25.02 28.62
N ILE A 158 -16.20 -24.13 29.51
CA ILE A 158 -17.45 -23.38 29.38
C ILE A 158 -17.12 -21.89 29.27
N VAL A 159 -17.69 -21.23 28.27
CA VAL A 159 -17.66 -19.76 28.14
C VAL A 159 -19.08 -19.23 28.07
N VAL A 160 -19.36 -18.18 28.84
CA VAL A 160 -20.66 -17.51 28.88
C VAL A 160 -20.55 -16.07 28.37
N GLN A 161 -21.56 -15.59 27.65
CA GLN A 161 -21.53 -14.21 27.14
C GLN A 161 -22.93 -13.63 26.95
N PHE A 162 -23.19 -12.46 27.54
CA PHE A 162 -24.43 -11.73 27.31
C PHE A 162 -24.47 -11.11 25.90
N LEU A 163 -25.68 -11.12 25.32
CA LEU A 163 -26.01 -10.36 24.13
C LEU A 163 -26.44 -8.95 24.53
N TYR A 164 -26.00 -7.97 23.74
CA TYR A 164 -26.33 -6.57 23.96
C TYR A 164 -27.38 -6.12 22.95
N ARG A 165 -28.36 -5.38 23.44
CA ARG A 165 -29.44 -4.80 22.63
C ARG A 165 -29.10 -3.39 22.19
N SER A 166 -29.63 -3.00 21.03
CA SER A 166 -29.54 -1.62 20.55
C SER A 166 -30.60 -0.71 21.20
N LYS A 167 -31.76 -1.26 21.58
CA LYS A 167 -32.87 -0.54 22.22
C LYS A 167 -33.56 -1.45 23.23
N ASP A 168 -33.75 -0.96 24.46
CA ASP A 168 -34.50 -1.68 25.48
C ASP A 168 -35.99 -1.33 25.39
N GLN A 169 -36.86 -2.34 25.25
CA GLN A 169 -38.31 -2.19 25.37
C GLN A 169 -38.85 -2.87 26.63
N PRO A 170 -39.96 -2.37 27.22
CA PRO A 170 -40.56 -3.00 28.39
C PRO A 170 -41.05 -4.41 28.05
N GLY A 171 -40.51 -5.43 28.73
CA GLY A 171 -40.87 -6.84 28.55
C GLY A 171 -39.84 -7.68 27.79
N ASP A 172 -38.79 -7.06 27.28
CA ASP A 172 -37.67 -7.74 26.62
C ASP A 172 -36.88 -8.62 27.60
N LEU A 173 -36.57 -9.85 27.17
CA LEU A 173 -35.82 -10.84 27.97
C LEU A 173 -34.33 -10.70 27.72
N ASP A 174 -33.50 -10.57 28.74
CA ASP A 174 -32.04 -10.61 28.54
C ASP A 174 -31.61 -11.97 27.98
N ARG A 175 -30.57 -11.98 27.16
CA ARG A 175 -30.10 -13.20 26.50
C ARG A 175 -28.61 -13.38 26.69
N PHE A 176 -28.19 -14.61 26.94
CA PHE A 176 -26.78 -14.96 26.99
C PHE A 176 -26.51 -16.31 26.35
N LEU A 177 -25.30 -16.48 25.83
CA LEU A 177 -24.82 -17.73 25.27
C LEU A 177 -24.07 -18.52 26.33
N VAL A 178 -24.21 -19.84 26.27
CA VAL A 178 -23.34 -20.79 26.96
C VAL A 178 -22.71 -21.68 25.90
N LEU A 179 -21.38 -21.60 25.77
CA LEU A 179 -20.58 -22.36 24.83
C LEU A 179 -19.87 -23.46 25.61
N ILE A 180 -20.09 -24.72 25.24
CA ILE A 180 -19.47 -25.89 25.85
C ILE A 180 -18.69 -26.64 24.77
N HIS A 181 -17.37 -26.74 24.92
CA HIS A 181 -16.49 -27.35 23.91
C HIS A 181 -16.92 -28.78 23.54
N HIS A 182 -16.89 -29.12 22.25
CA HIS A 182 -17.38 -30.38 21.65
C HIS A 182 -18.86 -30.71 21.82
N GLU A 183 -19.60 -29.98 22.66
CA GLU A 183 -21.01 -30.24 22.96
C GLU A 183 -21.95 -29.26 22.27
N SER A 184 -22.07 -28.01 22.72
CA SER A 184 -23.13 -27.15 22.20
C SER A 184 -22.89 -25.67 22.44
N VAL A 185 -23.54 -24.85 21.63
CA VAL A 185 -23.79 -23.45 21.95
C VAL A 185 -25.28 -23.28 22.16
N SER A 186 -25.66 -22.84 23.35
CA SER A 186 -27.05 -22.68 23.77
C SER A 186 -27.35 -21.22 24.14
N LEU A 187 -28.50 -20.72 23.69
CA LEU A 187 -29.02 -19.38 23.98
C LEU A 187 -30.04 -19.46 25.12
N TYR A 188 -29.76 -18.76 26.21
CA TYR A 188 -30.61 -18.70 27.39
C TYR A 188 -31.37 -17.38 27.42
N HIS A 189 -32.67 -17.44 27.74
CA HIS A 189 -33.53 -16.28 27.92
C HIS A 189 -33.78 -16.02 29.40
N TYR A 190 -33.19 -14.96 29.91
CA TYR A 190 -33.24 -14.53 31.30
C TYR A 190 -34.38 -13.54 31.56
N LYS A 191 -35.15 -13.84 32.59
CA LYS A 191 -36.10 -12.91 33.22
C LYS A 191 -35.96 -13.07 34.73
N PRO A 192 -35.68 -12.01 35.51
CA PRO A 192 -35.59 -12.15 36.96
C PRO A 192 -36.93 -12.62 37.54
N VAL A 193 -36.94 -13.80 38.18
CA VAL A 193 -38.07 -14.33 38.95
C VAL A 193 -37.58 -14.63 40.36
N PHE A 194 -38.06 -13.83 41.31
CA PHE A 194 -37.64 -13.92 42.69
C PHE A 194 -38.48 -14.91 43.50
N ASP A 195 -37.93 -15.41 44.59
CA ASP A 195 -38.71 -16.16 45.57
C ASP A 195 -39.74 -15.24 46.26
N ALA A 196 -40.93 -15.78 46.51
CA ALA A 196 -42.02 -15.06 47.16
C ALA A 196 -41.70 -14.75 48.63
N GLU A 197 -40.82 -15.56 49.26
CA GLU A 197 -40.37 -15.37 50.64
C GLU A 197 -39.05 -14.59 50.73
N ASN A 198 -38.29 -14.51 49.63
CA ASN A 198 -36.97 -13.87 49.59
C ASN A 198 -36.72 -13.22 48.22
N GLU A 199 -36.90 -11.91 48.14
CA GLU A 199 -36.68 -11.10 46.92
C GLU A 199 -35.23 -11.10 46.41
N HIS A 200 -34.30 -11.73 47.15
CA HIS A 200 -32.88 -11.81 46.82
C HIS A 200 -32.45 -13.17 46.23
N ILE A 201 -33.36 -14.16 46.19
CA ILE A 201 -33.08 -15.49 45.65
C ILE A 201 -33.75 -15.61 44.28
N LEU A 202 -32.94 -15.89 43.25
CA LEU A 202 -33.46 -16.23 41.93
C LEU A 202 -34.03 -17.65 41.96
N LYS A 203 -35.25 -17.82 41.46
CA LYS A 203 -35.83 -19.15 41.21
C LYS A 203 -35.31 -19.73 39.89
N ALA A 204 -35.32 -21.05 39.77
CA ALA A 204 -35.06 -21.76 38.51
C ALA A 204 -35.94 -21.26 37.35
N GLY A 205 -37.15 -20.77 37.65
CA GLY A 205 -38.04 -20.13 36.68
C GLY A 205 -37.54 -18.80 36.10
N SER A 206 -36.39 -18.29 36.56
CA SER A 206 -35.75 -17.11 35.98
C SER A 206 -35.17 -17.38 34.58
N ILE A 207 -34.95 -18.65 34.25
CA ILE A 207 -34.64 -19.09 32.89
C ILE A 207 -35.95 -19.43 32.21
N SER A 208 -36.40 -18.53 31.34
CA SER A 208 -37.71 -18.66 30.67
C SER A 208 -37.70 -19.69 29.53
N SER A 209 -36.60 -19.77 28.80
CA SER A 209 -36.39 -20.76 27.73
C SER A 209 -34.91 -20.92 27.41
N THR A 210 -34.57 -22.07 26.84
CA THR A 210 -33.22 -22.41 26.39
C THR A 210 -33.31 -23.01 24.99
N GLU A 211 -32.50 -22.49 24.07
CA GLU A 211 -32.44 -22.92 22.68
C GLU A 211 -31.04 -23.40 22.35
N CYS A 212 -30.89 -24.63 21.88
CA CYS A 212 -29.61 -25.13 21.37
C CYS A 212 -29.38 -24.60 19.95
N VAL A 213 -28.50 -23.62 19.80
CA VAL A 213 -28.17 -22.96 18.51
C VAL A 213 -27.19 -23.82 17.69
N VAL A 214 -26.21 -24.43 18.35
CA VAL A 214 -25.20 -25.30 17.73
C VAL A 214 -25.09 -26.59 18.54
N ARG A 215 -25.12 -27.75 17.86
CA ARG A 215 -25.17 -29.09 18.51
C ARG A 215 -23.83 -29.79 18.70
N SER A 216 -22.75 -29.33 18.06
CA SER A 216 -21.37 -29.78 18.28
C SER A 216 -20.45 -28.91 17.44
N PHE A 217 -19.33 -28.50 18.02
CA PHE A 217 -18.31 -27.68 17.37
C PHE A 217 -16.94 -28.03 17.95
N THR A 218 -15.86 -27.78 17.21
CA THR A 218 -14.47 -27.98 17.66
C THR A 218 -13.72 -26.69 17.93
N TRP A 219 -14.29 -25.57 17.51
CA TRP A 219 -13.80 -24.23 17.78
C TRP A 219 -14.96 -23.24 17.66
N ALA A 220 -15.04 -22.25 18.55
CA ALA A 220 -16.00 -21.16 18.45
C ALA A 220 -15.43 -19.86 19.00
N GLN A 221 -15.82 -18.72 18.43
CA GLN A 221 -15.46 -17.39 18.87
C GLN A 221 -16.67 -16.46 18.79
N TRP A 222 -16.89 -15.71 19.86
CA TRP A 222 -17.88 -14.64 19.91
C TRP A 222 -17.28 -13.29 19.55
N ASP A 223 -17.94 -12.58 18.63
CA ASP A 223 -17.67 -11.18 18.32
C ASP A 223 -18.71 -10.29 19.01
N PRO A 224 -18.34 -9.60 20.11
CA PRO A 224 -19.27 -8.75 20.86
C PRO A 224 -19.63 -7.45 20.12
N ILE A 225 -18.77 -6.96 19.21
CA ILE A 225 -19.05 -5.73 18.44
C ILE A 225 -20.18 -6.01 17.46
N HIS A 226 -20.07 -7.10 16.70
CA HIS A 226 -21.03 -7.44 15.66
C HIS A 226 -22.14 -8.40 16.10
N GLN A 227 -22.14 -8.84 17.36
CA GLN A 227 -23.09 -9.82 17.91
C GLN A 227 -23.15 -11.07 17.02
N SER A 228 -21.98 -11.55 16.63
CA SER A 228 -21.81 -12.65 15.67
C SER A 228 -21.01 -13.80 16.28
N LEU A 229 -21.46 -15.02 16.06
CA LEU A 229 -20.78 -16.24 16.51
C LEU A 229 -20.13 -16.93 15.31
N PHE A 230 -18.82 -17.11 15.37
CA PHE A 230 -18.07 -17.93 14.43
C PHE A 230 -17.81 -19.29 15.05
N TYR A 231 -17.99 -20.38 14.32
CA TYR A 231 -17.73 -21.72 14.84
C TYR A 231 -17.37 -22.73 13.74
N ILE A 232 -16.58 -23.74 14.11
CA ILE A 232 -16.18 -24.83 13.21
C ILE A 232 -16.94 -26.09 13.58
N HIS A 233 -17.62 -26.67 12.59
CA HIS A 233 -18.30 -27.94 12.70
C HIS A 233 -17.86 -28.88 11.57
N PHE A 234 -18.17 -30.17 11.70
CA PHE A 234 -17.91 -31.16 10.64
C PHE A 234 -19.20 -31.50 9.90
N ARG A 235 -19.23 -31.27 8.58
CA ARG A 235 -20.35 -31.63 7.71
C ARG A 235 -19.88 -32.43 6.51
N LYS A 236 -20.78 -33.19 5.89
CA LYS A 236 -20.50 -33.79 4.58
C LYS A 236 -20.34 -32.66 3.56
N PRO A 237 -19.30 -32.71 2.69
CA PRO A 237 -19.17 -31.73 1.63
C PRO A 237 -20.47 -31.68 0.81
N ALA A 238 -21.02 -30.49 0.57
CA ALA A 238 -22.12 -30.36 -0.39
C ALA A 238 -21.56 -30.73 -1.77
N ALA A 239 -22.20 -31.68 -2.46
CA ALA A 239 -21.81 -32.02 -3.83
C ALA A 239 -21.87 -30.76 -4.70
N CYS A 240 -20.76 -30.44 -5.38
CA CYS A 240 -20.68 -29.32 -6.31
C CYS A 240 -21.80 -29.46 -7.35
N LEU A 241 -22.78 -28.55 -7.35
CA LEU A 241 -23.76 -28.44 -8.43
C LEU A 241 -23.09 -27.74 -9.62
N VAL A 242 -22.24 -28.47 -10.35
CA VAL A 242 -21.86 -28.12 -11.71
C VAL A 242 -22.53 -29.13 -12.61
N GLU A 243 -23.73 -28.79 -13.08
CA GLU A 243 -24.29 -29.41 -14.27
C GLU A 243 -23.46 -28.91 -15.47
N GLY A 244 -22.53 -29.76 -15.94
CA GLY A 244 -21.74 -29.47 -17.13
C GLY A 244 -20.32 -30.00 -17.02
N ASP A 245 -20.17 -31.32 -17.10
CA ASP A 245 -19.04 -31.98 -17.75
C ASP A 245 -19.39 -33.48 -17.91
N ASP A 246 -20.25 -33.76 -18.88
CA ASP A 246 -20.52 -35.12 -19.36
C ASP A 246 -19.36 -35.53 -20.29
N MET A 247 -18.21 -35.88 -19.70
CA MET A 247 -17.11 -36.53 -20.41
C MET A 247 -16.39 -37.51 -19.48
N GLY A 248 -16.58 -38.81 -19.75
CA GLY A 248 -15.63 -39.84 -19.34
C GLY A 248 -16.13 -40.89 -18.37
N ASN A 249 -17.32 -41.45 -18.60
CA ASN A 249 -17.67 -42.76 -18.07
C ASN A 249 -16.78 -43.83 -18.74
N ASN A 250 -15.59 -44.08 -18.20
CA ASN A 250 -14.80 -45.30 -18.39
C ASN A 250 -13.55 -45.29 -17.50
N CYS A 251 -13.65 -45.88 -16.31
CA CYS A 251 -12.52 -46.53 -15.65
C CYS A 251 -13.00 -47.85 -15.02
N PRO A 252 -12.27 -48.96 -15.23
CA PRO A 252 -12.78 -50.29 -14.96
C PRO A 252 -12.80 -50.59 -13.47
N SER A 253 -13.81 -51.37 -13.10
CA SER A 253 -13.96 -52.06 -11.83
C SER A 253 -12.70 -52.85 -11.44
N THR A 254 -12.04 -52.44 -10.35
CA THR A 254 -11.25 -53.35 -9.54
C THR A 254 -11.84 -53.41 -8.13
N GLU A 255 -12.35 -54.60 -7.82
CA GLU A 255 -12.80 -55.03 -6.51
C GLU A 255 -11.67 -54.92 -5.49
N SER A 256 -11.84 -54.04 -4.50
CA SER A 256 -11.40 -54.32 -3.14
C SER A 256 -12.25 -53.49 -2.18
N GLY A 257 -13.01 -54.18 -1.32
CA GLY A 257 -13.94 -53.56 -0.39
C GLY A 257 -13.22 -52.69 0.65
N ARG A 258 -13.23 -51.39 0.44
CA ARG A 258 -13.36 -50.39 1.50
C ARG A 258 -14.49 -49.45 1.09
N ARG A 259 -15.62 -49.52 1.79
CA ARG A 259 -16.63 -48.46 1.73
C ARG A 259 -15.88 -47.15 2.03
N GLN A 260 -15.75 -46.25 1.07
CA GLN A 260 -15.35 -44.87 1.32
C GLN A 260 -16.44 -44.27 2.21
N GLU A 261 -16.20 -44.25 3.53
CA GLU A 261 -16.96 -43.41 4.43
C GLU A 261 -16.80 -41.97 3.93
N SER A 262 -17.92 -41.32 3.61
CA SER A 262 -17.98 -39.91 3.22
C SER A 262 -17.24 -39.07 4.25
N GLU A 263 -16.04 -38.62 3.89
CA GLU A 263 -15.15 -37.89 4.80
C GLU A 263 -15.79 -36.54 5.14
N LEU A 264 -16.13 -36.34 6.42
CA LEU A 264 -16.67 -35.06 6.91
C LEU A 264 -15.58 -33.98 6.78
N ALA A 265 -15.91 -32.85 6.17
CA ALA A 265 -15.03 -31.71 6.03
C ALA A 265 -15.30 -30.67 7.13
N PRO A 266 -14.25 -30.07 7.73
CA PRO A 266 -14.42 -28.96 8.65
C PRO A 266 -14.96 -27.75 7.89
N THR A 267 -15.95 -27.07 8.45
CA THR A 267 -16.59 -25.88 7.86
C THR A 267 -16.69 -24.81 8.93
N LEU A 268 -16.22 -23.60 8.61
CA LEU A 268 -16.41 -22.40 9.42
C LEU A 268 -17.76 -21.79 9.08
N SER A 269 -18.60 -21.58 10.09
CA SER A 269 -19.91 -20.97 9.97
C SER A 269 -20.00 -19.68 10.78
N GLY A 270 -20.72 -18.69 10.24
CA GLY A 270 -21.02 -17.41 10.91
C GLY A 270 -22.51 -17.26 11.18
N LEU A 271 -22.87 -17.06 12.44
CA LEU A 271 -24.24 -16.82 12.91
C LEU A 271 -24.39 -15.36 13.35
N GLN A 272 -25.36 -14.64 12.78
CA GLN A 272 -25.72 -13.29 13.19
C GLN A 272 -26.90 -13.34 14.17
N PHE A 273 -26.73 -12.71 15.33
CA PHE A 273 -27.82 -12.53 16.30
C PHE A 273 -28.50 -11.17 16.10
N HIS A 274 -29.80 -11.13 16.41
CA HIS A 274 -30.65 -9.95 16.27
C HIS A 274 -31.42 -9.69 17.56
N ASP A 275 -31.81 -8.45 17.82
CA ASP A 275 -32.52 -8.05 19.04
C ASP A 275 -33.88 -8.76 19.18
N ASN A 276 -34.69 -8.72 18.12
CA ASN A 276 -36.09 -9.16 18.15
C ASN A 276 -36.43 -10.26 17.11
N MET A 277 -35.42 -10.76 16.40
CA MET A 277 -35.56 -11.76 15.35
C MET A 277 -34.71 -12.99 15.71
N PRO A 278 -35.04 -14.18 15.17
CA PRO A 278 -34.20 -15.36 15.33
C PRO A 278 -32.82 -15.11 14.73
N HIS A 279 -31.83 -15.89 15.18
CA HIS A 279 -30.50 -15.87 14.61
C HIS A 279 -30.52 -16.42 13.16
N GLU A 280 -29.57 -15.99 12.33
CA GLU A 280 -29.41 -16.48 10.96
C GLU A 280 -27.99 -16.95 10.68
N THR A 281 -27.83 -18.02 9.90
CA THR A 281 -26.52 -18.46 9.40
C THR A 281 -26.18 -17.68 8.14
N VAL A 282 -25.24 -16.74 8.23
CA VAL A 282 -24.89 -15.81 7.15
C VAL A 282 -23.73 -16.32 6.30
N LEU A 283 -22.82 -17.08 6.91
CA LEU A 283 -21.57 -17.52 6.29
C LEU A 283 -21.37 -19.03 6.49
N ASN A 284 -20.93 -19.75 5.45
CA ASN A 284 -20.31 -21.08 5.55
C ASN A 284 -19.11 -21.18 4.61
N ILE A 285 -17.95 -21.58 5.13
CA ILE A 285 -16.71 -21.77 4.35
C ILE A 285 -16.11 -23.13 4.69
N PRO A 286 -15.96 -24.05 3.72
CA PRO A 286 -15.20 -25.28 3.96
C PRO A 286 -13.73 -24.93 4.19
N LEU A 287 -13.15 -25.47 5.25
CA LEU A 287 -11.75 -25.27 5.60
C LEU A 287 -10.91 -26.48 5.20
N ASN A 288 -9.66 -26.24 4.79
CA ASN A 288 -8.65 -27.27 4.61
C ASN A 288 -7.77 -27.29 5.87
N LEU A 289 -8.28 -27.85 6.96
CA LEU A 289 -7.48 -28.04 8.18
C LEU A 289 -6.74 -29.39 8.10
N PRO A 290 -5.48 -29.48 8.56
CA PRO A 290 -4.81 -30.77 8.72
C PRO A 290 -5.67 -31.67 9.61
N LEU A 291 -5.69 -32.97 9.29
CA LEU A 291 -6.54 -33.98 9.93
C LEU A 291 -6.44 -33.89 11.47
N LEU A 292 -7.38 -33.17 12.09
CA LEU A 292 -7.56 -33.19 13.54
C LEU A 292 -7.76 -34.66 13.94
N PRO A 293 -7.09 -35.16 15.00
CA PRO A 293 -7.18 -36.56 15.37
C PRO A 293 -8.64 -36.98 15.53
N LYS A 294 -9.17 -37.78 14.59
CA LYS A 294 -10.54 -38.34 14.64
C LYS A 294 -10.70 -39.40 15.74
N ALA A 295 -9.71 -39.57 16.61
CA ALA A 295 -9.73 -40.54 17.69
C ALA A 295 -10.56 -39.98 18.85
N LYS A 296 -11.76 -40.53 19.04
CA LYS A 296 -12.66 -40.34 20.20
C LYS A 296 -12.03 -40.63 21.59
N GLY A 297 -10.71 -40.76 21.70
CA GLY A 297 -9.98 -41.07 22.94
C GLY A 297 -8.68 -40.29 23.15
N SER A 298 -8.36 -39.29 22.32
CA SER A 298 -7.22 -38.38 22.54
C SER A 298 -7.68 -36.92 22.40
N LEU A 299 -8.75 -36.56 23.11
CA LEU A 299 -9.19 -35.17 23.23
C LEU A 299 -8.18 -34.46 24.15
N CYS A 300 -7.56 -33.37 23.70
CA CYS A 300 -6.77 -32.51 24.58
C CYS A 300 -7.74 -31.91 25.62
N SER A 301 -7.84 -32.53 26.80
CA SER A 301 -8.68 -32.03 27.91
C SER A 301 -7.99 -30.91 28.70
N LEU A 302 -6.92 -30.33 28.14
CA LEU A 302 -6.14 -29.26 28.74
C LEU A 302 -6.53 -27.96 28.04
N TYR A 303 -7.27 -27.11 28.74
CA TYR A 303 -7.70 -25.81 28.25
C TYR A 303 -6.82 -24.70 28.83
N GLU A 304 -6.35 -23.82 27.95
CA GLU A 304 -5.83 -22.51 28.34
C GLU A 304 -7.09 -21.65 28.61
N ASP A 305 -7.41 -21.39 29.89
CA ASP A 305 -8.62 -20.66 30.32
C ASP A 305 -8.54 -19.16 30.01
N ASP A 306 -8.21 -18.83 28.76
CA ASP A 306 -8.02 -17.47 28.27
C ASP A 306 -9.38 -16.77 28.10
N PRO A 307 -9.64 -15.67 28.82
CA PRO A 307 -10.92 -14.96 28.76
C PRO A 307 -11.04 -14.04 27.55
N ILE A 308 -9.93 -13.74 26.87
CA ILE A 308 -9.84 -12.83 25.73
C ILE A 308 -8.81 -13.42 24.74
N PRO A 309 -9.12 -13.55 23.44
CA PRO A 309 -10.44 -13.32 22.83
C PRO A 309 -11.50 -14.29 23.37
N LEU A 310 -12.78 -13.94 23.26
CA LEU A 310 -13.91 -14.75 23.73
C LEU A 310 -14.09 -16.00 22.85
N ARG A 311 -13.22 -17.00 23.03
CA ARG A 311 -13.16 -18.23 22.22
C ARG A 311 -13.13 -19.48 23.07
N VAL A 312 -13.63 -20.57 22.50
CA VAL A 312 -13.57 -21.94 23.04
C VAL A 312 -12.89 -22.81 21.99
N HIS A 313 -11.77 -23.43 22.35
CA HIS A 313 -10.95 -24.17 21.40
C HIS A 313 -10.13 -25.30 22.05
N ASP A 314 -9.71 -26.25 21.22
CA ASP A 314 -8.67 -27.22 21.55
C ASP A 314 -7.28 -26.56 21.43
N CYS A 315 -6.36 -26.95 22.32
CA CYS A 315 -4.96 -26.53 22.36
C CYS A 315 -4.21 -26.69 21.01
N SER A 316 -4.72 -27.54 20.11
CA SER A 316 -4.18 -27.84 18.78
C SER A 316 -4.62 -26.90 17.65
N LEU A 317 -5.64 -26.06 17.85
CA LEU A 317 -6.19 -25.17 16.82
C LEU A 317 -6.21 -23.70 17.26
N ASP A 318 -5.13 -22.98 16.94
CA ASP A 318 -5.03 -21.55 17.20
C ASP A 318 -5.57 -20.73 16.02
N LEU A 319 -6.88 -20.48 16.07
CA LEU A 319 -7.61 -19.72 15.07
C LEU A 319 -8.32 -18.52 15.73
N THR A 320 -8.29 -17.38 15.04
CA THR A 320 -8.94 -16.14 15.44
C THR A 320 -9.58 -15.47 14.23
N VAL A 321 -10.83 -15.05 14.36
CA VAL A 321 -11.52 -14.24 13.34
C VAL A 321 -11.44 -12.77 13.74
N VAL A 322 -11.03 -11.92 12.80
CA VAL A 322 -10.95 -10.48 12.97
C VAL A 322 -11.89 -9.81 11.98
N SER A 323 -12.80 -8.98 12.48
CA SER A 323 -13.86 -8.33 11.72
C SER A 323 -13.93 -6.83 12.00
N ASP A 324 -14.48 -6.08 11.05
CA ASP A 324 -14.75 -4.64 11.18
C ASP A 324 -16.09 -4.25 10.54
N PRO A 325 -16.79 -3.22 11.07
CA PRO A 325 -18.03 -2.70 10.49
C PRO A 325 -17.96 -2.31 9.01
N ARG A 326 -16.79 -2.07 8.42
CA ARG A 326 -16.64 -1.76 6.99
C ARG A 326 -16.75 -2.99 6.09
N GLY A 327 -16.83 -4.19 6.67
CA GLY A 327 -16.95 -5.46 5.94
C GLY A 327 -15.62 -6.17 5.70
N MET A 328 -14.57 -5.81 6.45
CA MET A 328 -13.34 -6.60 6.49
C MET A 328 -13.59 -7.82 7.37
N VAL A 329 -13.29 -9.02 6.85
CA VAL A 329 -13.36 -10.27 7.60
C VAL A 329 -12.12 -11.09 7.29
N CYS A 330 -11.30 -11.31 8.31
CA CYS A 330 -10.03 -12.00 8.22
C CYS A 330 -10.03 -13.24 9.10
N ILE A 331 -9.70 -14.40 8.53
CA ILE A 331 -9.52 -15.65 9.29
C ILE A 331 -8.03 -15.85 9.49
N CYS A 332 -7.58 -15.72 10.74
CA CYS A 332 -6.17 -15.81 11.13
C CYS A 332 -5.94 -17.18 11.77
N HIS A 333 -5.02 -17.96 11.22
CA HIS A 333 -4.70 -19.30 11.72
C HIS A 333 -3.20 -19.41 11.92
N HIS A 334 -2.78 -19.77 13.13
CA HIS A 334 -1.40 -20.06 13.48
C HIS A 334 -1.22 -21.57 13.63
N TYR A 335 -0.12 -22.10 13.09
CA TYR A 335 0.20 -23.51 13.20
C TYR A 335 1.70 -23.76 13.12
N LEU A 336 2.10 -24.91 13.68
CA LEU A 336 3.46 -25.43 13.66
C LEU A 336 3.48 -26.72 12.85
N TYR A 337 4.48 -26.92 12.00
CA TYR A 337 4.65 -28.17 11.26
C TYR A 337 6.12 -28.51 11.02
N GLN A 338 6.41 -29.79 10.82
CA GLN A 338 7.76 -30.25 10.48
C GLN A 338 7.86 -30.46 8.95
N PRO A 339 8.97 -30.07 8.30
CA PRO A 339 9.16 -30.31 6.88
C PRO A 339 9.22 -31.82 6.57
N VAL A 340 8.44 -32.24 5.57
CA VAL A 340 8.36 -33.64 5.12
C VAL A 340 9.67 -33.99 4.39
N GLY A 341 10.60 -34.69 5.06
CA GLY A 341 11.86 -35.11 4.41
C GLY A 341 13.05 -35.55 5.29
N CYS A 342 13.01 -35.41 6.62
CA CYS A 342 14.16 -35.81 7.48
C CYS A 342 14.30 -37.33 7.74
N HIS A 343 13.69 -38.17 6.91
CA HIS A 343 13.90 -39.62 6.92
C HIS A 343 14.32 -40.09 5.52
N SER A 344 15.57 -39.84 5.14
CA SER A 344 16.23 -40.70 4.17
C SER A 344 17.71 -40.87 4.51
N ASN A 345 18.02 -42.14 4.82
CA ASN A 345 19.32 -42.80 4.76
C ASN A 345 20.38 -42.44 5.81
N GLY A 346 20.40 -43.26 6.88
CA GLY A 346 21.59 -43.95 7.35
C GLY A 346 22.75 -43.11 7.89
N GLU A 347 22.66 -42.72 9.15
CA GLU A 347 23.70 -42.92 10.17
C GLU A 347 23.10 -42.52 11.52
N VAL A 348 22.95 -43.49 12.42
CA VAL A 348 22.52 -43.26 13.80
C VAL A 348 23.68 -42.58 14.53
N ASN A 349 23.73 -41.25 14.46
CA ASN A 349 24.46 -40.46 15.44
C ASN A 349 23.50 -40.18 16.61
N GLU A 350 23.89 -40.57 17.82
CA GLU A 350 23.18 -40.41 19.10
C GLU A 350 23.07 -38.93 19.56
N LYS A 351 22.62 -38.03 18.69
CA LYS A 351 22.05 -36.74 19.06
C LYS A 351 20.73 -36.60 18.30
N GLY A 352 19.63 -36.51 19.05
CA GLY A 352 18.25 -36.73 18.58
C GLY A 352 17.88 -36.01 17.26
N PRO A 353 16.93 -36.58 16.50
CA PRO A 353 16.47 -36.01 15.24
C PRO A 353 15.98 -34.57 15.45
N GLY A 354 16.33 -33.68 14.53
CA GLY A 354 16.20 -32.23 14.69
C GLY A 354 14.84 -31.78 15.20
N ASP A 355 14.81 -31.29 16.44
CA ASP A 355 13.67 -30.72 17.18
C ASP A 355 13.20 -29.37 16.60
N ASN A 356 13.46 -29.12 15.31
CA ASN A 356 13.15 -27.87 14.63
C ASN A 356 11.86 -28.01 13.84
N VAL A 357 10.97 -27.03 14.02
CA VAL A 357 9.70 -26.90 13.32
C VAL A 357 9.66 -25.62 12.48
N HIS A 358 8.64 -25.51 11.66
CA HIS A 358 8.30 -24.29 10.95
C HIS A 358 7.18 -23.60 11.71
N PHE A 359 7.43 -22.35 12.09
CA PHE A 359 6.39 -21.45 12.57
C PHE A 359 5.67 -20.87 11.35
N ALA A 360 4.35 -20.99 11.31
CA ALA A 360 3.58 -20.41 10.24
C ALA A 360 2.30 -19.75 10.74
N TYR A 361 1.85 -18.77 9.97
CA TYR A 361 0.50 -18.25 10.08
C TYR A 361 -0.08 -18.00 8.69
N SER A 362 -1.41 -18.08 8.59
CA SER A 362 -2.17 -17.69 7.41
C SER A 362 -3.24 -16.68 7.79
N VAL A 363 -3.40 -15.63 6.99
CA VAL A 363 -4.49 -14.65 7.10
C VAL A 363 -5.32 -14.73 5.82
N THR A 364 -6.52 -15.27 5.93
CA THR A 364 -7.48 -15.35 4.82
C THR A 364 -8.30 -14.08 4.78
N LEU A 365 -8.13 -13.27 3.73
CA LEU A 365 -8.84 -12.01 3.52
C LEU A 365 -10.10 -12.29 2.69
N LEU A 366 -11.25 -12.46 3.33
CA LEU A 366 -12.47 -12.81 2.63
C LEU A 366 -12.88 -11.72 1.65
N HIS A 367 -12.79 -10.45 2.03
CA HIS A 367 -13.15 -9.31 1.17
C HIS A 367 -12.28 -9.18 -0.09
N HIS A 368 -11.06 -9.73 -0.08
CA HIS A 368 -10.17 -9.75 -1.25
C HIS A 368 -10.13 -11.10 -1.98
N GLY A 369 -10.73 -12.15 -1.41
CA GLY A 369 -10.65 -13.51 -1.97
C GLY A 369 -9.21 -14.02 -2.07
N CYS A 370 -8.36 -13.74 -1.09
CA CYS A 370 -6.97 -14.22 -1.08
C CYS A 370 -6.48 -14.63 0.32
N VAL A 371 -5.39 -15.38 0.36
CA VAL A 371 -4.72 -15.83 1.59
C VAL A 371 -3.30 -15.30 1.60
N LEU A 372 -2.91 -14.66 2.69
CA LEU A 372 -1.53 -14.33 3.00
C LEU A 372 -0.96 -15.45 3.86
N HIS A 373 0.16 -16.03 3.44
CA HIS A 373 0.82 -17.13 4.14
C HIS A 373 2.26 -16.75 4.50
N CYS A 374 2.59 -16.86 5.77
CA CYS A 374 3.91 -16.54 6.30
C CYS A 374 4.54 -17.77 6.93
N VAL A 375 5.80 -18.04 6.63
CA VAL A 375 6.58 -19.15 7.19
C VAL A 375 7.93 -18.67 7.68
N VAL A 376 8.28 -19.07 8.90
CA VAL A 376 9.62 -18.95 9.49
C VAL A 376 10.13 -20.36 9.79
N PRO A 377 11.08 -20.88 8.99
CA PRO A 377 11.60 -22.22 9.16
C PRO A 377 12.69 -22.30 10.23
N GLY A 378 12.88 -23.49 10.81
CA GLY A 378 14.04 -23.81 11.63
C GLY A 378 13.97 -23.36 13.09
N ILE A 379 12.78 -23.16 13.65
CA ILE A 379 12.59 -22.76 15.05
C ILE A 379 12.59 -24.01 15.92
N SER A 380 13.38 -24.02 17.01
CA SER A 380 13.35 -25.13 17.98
C SER A 380 11.97 -25.27 18.62
N TRP A 381 11.48 -26.51 18.75
CA TRP A 381 10.19 -26.85 19.36
C TRP A 381 9.99 -26.23 20.73
N ASN A 382 11.05 -26.19 21.55
CA ASN A 382 11.01 -25.59 22.87
C ASN A 382 10.60 -24.12 22.84
N VAL A 383 11.04 -23.37 21.83
CA VAL A 383 10.65 -21.97 21.62
C VAL A 383 9.29 -21.92 20.92
N ALA A 384 9.14 -22.66 19.83
CA ALA A 384 7.96 -22.62 18.97
C ALA A 384 6.65 -22.90 19.72
N ARG A 385 6.64 -23.87 20.64
CA ARG A 385 5.44 -24.22 21.43
C ARG A 385 4.92 -23.10 22.36
N ARG A 386 5.75 -22.09 22.66
CA ARG A 386 5.37 -20.93 23.49
C ARG A 386 5.01 -19.71 22.67
N LEU A 387 5.28 -19.72 21.36
CA LEU A 387 4.98 -18.58 20.50
C LEU A 387 3.48 -18.52 20.24
N ARG A 388 2.86 -17.40 20.63
CA ARG A 388 1.46 -17.09 20.34
C ARG A 388 1.40 -15.79 19.56
N PRO A 389 1.21 -15.82 18.23
CA PRO A 389 1.09 -14.60 17.45
C PRO A 389 -0.25 -13.92 17.72
N SER A 390 -0.22 -12.61 17.93
CA SER A 390 -1.43 -11.80 18.10
C SER A 390 -1.83 -11.13 16.78
N PHE A 391 -3.12 -11.13 16.46
CA PHE A 391 -3.68 -10.51 15.26
C PHE A 391 -4.62 -9.37 15.65
N SER A 392 -4.39 -8.17 15.13
CA SER A 392 -5.23 -7.01 15.44
C SER A 392 -5.32 -6.03 14.28
N LEU A 393 -6.47 -5.39 14.09
CA LEU A 393 -6.60 -4.28 13.14
C LEU A 393 -5.74 -3.09 13.58
N TYR A 394 -5.09 -2.43 12.62
CA TYR A 394 -4.25 -1.26 12.83
C TYR A 394 -4.62 -0.16 11.84
N GLY A 395 -5.35 0.83 12.33
CA GLY A 395 -5.96 1.86 11.48
C GLY A 395 -6.93 1.25 10.46
N ASP A 396 -7.11 1.94 9.34
CA ASP A 396 -8.16 1.61 8.37
C ASP A 396 -7.76 0.60 7.30
N HIS A 397 -6.46 0.31 7.14
CA HIS A 397 -5.96 -0.43 5.98
C HIS A 397 -5.01 -1.57 6.33
N HIS A 398 -4.66 -1.76 7.61
CA HIS A 398 -3.62 -2.70 7.98
C HIS A 398 -4.04 -3.62 9.13
N MET A 399 -3.42 -4.79 9.17
CA MET A 399 -3.43 -5.71 10.29
C MET A 399 -2.03 -5.79 10.88
N LEU A 400 -1.93 -5.64 12.19
CA LEU A 400 -0.73 -5.92 12.94
C LEU A 400 -0.71 -7.41 13.31
N VAL A 401 0.35 -8.11 12.93
CA VAL A 401 0.67 -9.46 13.39
C VAL A 401 1.96 -9.38 14.20
N TYR A 402 1.85 -9.64 15.49
CA TYR A 402 3.00 -9.62 16.39
C TYR A 402 3.32 -11.04 16.83
N ALA A 403 4.52 -11.51 16.52
CA ALA A 403 5.04 -12.80 16.98
C ALA A 403 6.14 -12.51 18.01
N PRO A 404 5.88 -12.71 19.33
CA PRO A 404 6.83 -12.40 20.38
C PRO A 404 8.21 -13.02 20.12
N GLY A 405 9.28 -12.23 20.25
CA GLY A 405 10.64 -12.72 20.05
C GLY A 405 11.07 -12.93 18.59
N LEU A 406 10.15 -12.84 17.62
CA LEU A 406 10.45 -13.09 16.19
C LEU A 406 10.37 -11.83 15.34
N PHE A 407 9.18 -11.25 15.20
CA PHE A 407 8.94 -10.12 14.29
C PHE A 407 7.61 -9.42 14.56
N THR A 408 7.46 -8.24 13.97
CA THR A 408 6.17 -7.58 13.83
C THR A 408 5.88 -7.31 12.35
N HIS A 409 4.75 -7.81 11.88
CA HIS A 409 4.25 -7.58 10.53
C HIS A 409 3.10 -6.58 10.55
N LEU A 410 3.14 -5.65 9.60
CA LEU A 410 2.02 -4.79 9.25
C LEU A 410 1.56 -5.19 7.86
N LEU A 411 0.47 -5.97 7.82
CA LEU A 411 -0.10 -6.49 6.59
C LEU A 411 -1.10 -5.48 6.03
N ASP A 412 -0.88 -5.02 4.81
CA ASP A 412 -1.90 -4.34 3.99
C ASP A 412 -3.10 -5.27 3.75
N ILE A 413 -4.27 -4.87 4.25
CA ILE A 413 -5.55 -5.59 4.16
C ILE A 413 -6.72 -4.68 3.78
N GLY A 414 -6.46 -3.43 3.39
CA GLY A 414 -7.48 -2.38 3.26
C GLY A 414 -8.50 -2.64 2.15
N LEU A 415 -9.70 -2.05 2.26
CA LEU A 415 -10.78 -2.23 1.26
C LEU A 415 -10.60 -1.39 -0.02
N GLU A 416 -9.76 -0.35 0.02
CA GLU A 416 -9.62 0.62 -1.08
C GLU A 416 -8.76 0.11 -2.25
N HIS A 417 -7.91 -0.88 -2.00
CA HIS A 417 -7.01 -1.45 -2.99
C HIS A 417 -6.64 -2.90 -2.66
N GLU A 418 -6.07 -3.59 -3.64
CA GLU A 418 -5.57 -4.94 -3.47
C GLU A 418 -4.40 -4.96 -2.48
N PRO A 419 -4.30 -6.01 -1.63
CA PRO A 419 -3.22 -6.14 -0.67
C PRO A 419 -1.92 -6.44 -1.41
N CYS A 420 -0.94 -5.57 -1.26
CA CYS A 420 0.33 -5.67 -1.99
C CYS A 420 1.56 -5.18 -1.23
N CYS A 421 1.38 -4.29 -0.24
CA CYS A 421 2.48 -3.60 0.43
C CYS A 421 2.56 -3.96 1.92
N HIS A 422 3.08 -5.15 2.22
CA HIS A 422 3.29 -5.59 3.61
C HIS A 422 4.62 -5.06 4.15
N ILE A 423 4.64 -4.59 5.40
CA ILE A 423 5.83 -4.07 6.08
C ILE A 423 6.23 -5.03 7.20
N LEU A 424 7.50 -5.36 7.26
CA LEU A 424 8.12 -6.16 8.31
C LEU A 424 9.05 -5.29 9.16
N PHE A 425 8.84 -5.37 10.47
CA PHE A 425 9.71 -4.83 11.50
C PHE A 425 10.43 -5.96 12.22
N ASP A 426 11.73 -5.77 12.43
CA ASP A 426 12.52 -6.67 13.27
C ASP A 426 12.11 -6.52 14.73
N ASN A 427 12.26 -7.59 15.53
CA ASN A 427 11.85 -7.62 16.93
C ASN A 427 12.50 -6.47 17.74
N ASP A 428 13.75 -6.13 17.43
CA ASP A 428 14.47 -5.01 18.07
C ASP A 428 13.98 -3.62 17.65
N SER A 429 13.17 -3.51 16.59
CA SER A 429 12.79 -2.23 15.98
C SER A 429 11.63 -1.55 16.71
N LEU A 430 10.78 -2.34 17.35
CA LEU A 430 9.68 -1.87 18.18
C LEU A 430 10.09 -2.25 19.60
N THR A 431 10.50 -1.28 20.42
CA THR A 431 10.87 -1.51 21.82
C THR A 431 9.65 -1.95 22.61
N ILE A 432 9.19 -3.19 22.40
CA ILE A 432 8.08 -3.82 23.09
C ILE A 432 8.74 -4.66 24.18
N PRO A 433 8.79 -4.17 25.43
CA PRO A 433 9.39 -4.90 26.54
C PRO A 433 8.49 -6.09 26.89
N VAL A 434 8.80 -7.27 26.37
CA VAL A 434 8.04 -8.47 26.72
C VAL A 434 8.94 -9.66 26.93
N SER A 435 8.56 -10.48 27.90
CA SER A 435 9.17 -11.78 28.20
C SER A 435 9.02 -12.72 27.00
N ASP A 436 9.92 -13.70 26.86
CA ASP A 436 9.82 -14.81 25.89
C ASP A 436 8.56 -15.69 26.08
N THR A 437 7.73 -15.37 27.07
CA THR A 437 6.48 -16.05 27.45
C THR A 437 5.23 -15.17 27.30
N ALA A 438 5.36 -14.00 26.68
CA ALA A 438 4.27 -13.04 26.56
C ALA A 438 3.08 -13.60 25.76
N CYS A 439 1.88 -13.55 26.35
CA CYS A 439 0.63 -13.84 25.66
C CYS A 439 -0.12 -12.52 25.46
N LEU A 440 0.19 -11.82 24.37
CA LEU A 440 -0.44 -10.54 24.06
C LEU A 440 -1.78 -10.76 23.34
N VAL A 441 -2.85 -10.17 23.89
CA VAL A 441 -4.19 -10.21 23.29
C VAL A 441 -4.72 -8.80 23.05
N PRO A 442 -5.36 -8.54 21.89
CA PRO A 442 -5.91 -7.23 21.58
C PRO A 442 -7.17 -6.95 22.40
N LEU A 443 -7.23 -5.75 22.98
CA LEU A 443 -8.43 -5.28 23.67
C LEU A 443 -9.33 -4.49 22.72
N LEU A 444 -10.65 -4.67 22.82
CA LEU A 444 -11.62 -3.83 22.11
C LEU A 444 -11.44 -2.36 22.49
N GLN A 445 -11.43 -1.44 21.51
CA GLN A 445 -11.36 -0.01 21.77
C GLN A 445 -12.67 0.50 22.41
N THR A 446 -12.57 1.36 23.42
CA THR A 446 -13.74 1.87 24.15
C THR A 446 -14.34 3.08 23.42
N ASN A 447 -15.64 3.03 23.09
CA ASN A 447 -16.40 4.08 22.40
C ASN A 447 -16.43 5.47 23.10
N GLY A 448 -15.89 5.56 24.33
CA GLY A 448 -15.78 6.80 25.11
C GLY A 448 -14.64 7.73 24.71
N ALA A 449 -13.67 7.27 23.91
CA ALA A 449 -12.72 8.13 23.24
C ALA A 449 -13.36 8.69 21.96
N LYS A 450 -14.45 9.47 22.10
CA LYS A 450 -14.82 10.39 21.02
C LYS A 450 -13.63 11.32 20.86
N GLU A 451 -12.88 11.13 19.78
CA GLU A 451 -11.82 11.99 19.31
C GLU A 451 -12.37 13.40 19.10
N THR A 452 -12.49 14.18 20.18
CA THR A 452 -12.63 15.64 20.12
C THR A 452 -11.25 16.24 19.87
N THR A 453 -10.58 15.79 18.82
CA THR A 453 -9.44 16.48 18.22
C THR A 453 -9.37 16.05 16.77
N SER A 454 -9.72 16.95 15.87
CA SER A 454 -9.45 16.91 14.43
C SER A 454 -7.94 16.93 14.10
N SER A 455 -7.09 16.32 14.94
CA SER A 455 -5.64 16.34 14.80
C SER A 455 -5.05 14.93 14.90
N SER A 456 -4.81 14.30 13.75
CA SER A 456 -3.61 13.52 13.40
C SER A 456 -2.84 12.80 14.54
N LEU A 457 -3.52 12.06 15.41
CA LEU A 457 -2.90 11.21 16.43
C LEU A 457 -3.08 9.76 16.00
N LYS A 458 -1.94 9.07 15.90
CA LYS A 458 -1.75 7.79 15.19
C LYS A 458 -2.63 6.67 15.78
N PRO A 459 -3.08 5.71 14.96
CA PRO A 459 -3.75 4.52 15.45
C PRO A 459 -2.80 3.76 16.40
N ALA A 460 -3.24 3.55 17.64
CA ALA A 460 -2.55 2.72 18.61
C ALA A 460 -3.44 1.54 18.99
N VAL A 461 -2.86 0.34 19.02
CA VAL A 461 -3.54 -0.87 19.49
C VAL A 461 -3.12 -1.13 20.92
N THR A 462 -4.08 -1.26 21.84
CA THR A 462 -3.76 -1.63 23.22
C THR A 462 -3.84 -3.15 23.33
N MET A 463 -2.70 -3.77 23.61
CA MET A 463 -2.61 -5.20 23.91
C MET A 463 -2.55 -5.40 25.43
N LEU A 464 -3.05 -6.53 25.91
CA LEU A 464 -2.88 -6.99 27.28
C LEU A 464 -1.99 -8.23 27.28
N ASP A 465 -0.93 -8.24 28.10
CA ASP A 465 -0.24 -9.47 28.43
C ASP A 465 -1.05 -10.25 29.47
N LEU A 466 -1.62 -11.39 29.09
CA LEU A 466 -2.43 -12.21 30.01
C LEU A 466 -1.61 -12.76 31.19
N SER A 467 -0.29 -12.89 31.03
CA SER A 467 0.59 -13.46 32.06
C SER A 467 1.00 -12.44 33.13
N THR A 468 1.27 -11.19 32.74
CA THR A 468 1.73 -10.13 33.65
C THR A 468 0.65 -9.10 33.97
N LEU A 469 -0.44 -9.08 33.21
CA LEU A 469 -1.47 -8.04 33.21
C LEU A 469 -0.94 -6.65 32.84
N ASP A 470 0.12 -6.58 32.04
CA ASP A 470 0.64 -5.32 31.52
C ASP A 470 -0.17 -4.86 30.30
N LEU A 471 -0.55 -3.59 30.29
CA LEU A 471 -1.14 -2.93 29.13
C LEU A 471 -0.01 -2.38 28.25
N VAL A 472 0.07 -2.91 27.03
CA VAL A 472 1.11 -2.60 26.06
C VAL A 472 0.48 -1.85 24.88
N PRO A 473 0.59 -0.50 24.83
CA PRO A 473 0.17 0.27 23.67
C PRO A 473 1.18 0.09 22.53
N ILE A 474 0.77 -0.59 21.46
CA ILE A 474 1.58 -0.74 20.25
C ILE A 474 1.20 0.36 19.26
N SER A 475 2.18 1.20 18.92
CA SER A 475 2.05 2.21 17.87
C SER A 475 3.31 2.24 17.00
N ILE A 476 3.12 2.43 15.70
CA ILE A 476 4.21 2.52 14.74
C ILE A 476 4.60 3.99 14.61
N ALA A 477 5.68 4.38 15.30
CA ALA A 477 6.24 5.72 15.18
C ALA A 477 7.03 5.88 13.87
N PRO A 478 7.14 7.11 13.31
CA PRO A 478 7.99 7.43 12.17
C PRO A 478 9.44 6.95 12.32
N ALA A 479 9.98 6.99 13.55
CA ALA A 479 11.31 6.49 13.86
C ALA A 479 11.45 4.98 13.61
N HIS A 480 10.40 4.18 13.90
CA HIS A 480 10.40 2.74 13.64
C HIS A 480 10.41 2.45 12.14
N LEU A 481 9.65 3.22 11.35
CA LEU A 481 9.65 3.12 9.88
C LEU A 481 11.02 3.49 9.29
N LEU A 482 11.66 4.55 9.79
CA LEU A 482 13.02 4.93 9.37
C LEU A 482 14.05 3.87 9.75
N CYS A 483 13.93 3.30 10.94
CA CYS A 483 14.78 2.21 11.41
C CYS A 483 14.63 0.98 10.50
N ALA A 484 13.40 0.58 10.19
CA ALA A 484 13.10 -0.53 9.28
C ALA A 484 13.56 -0.27 7.85
N PHE A 485 13.48 0.98 7.37
CA PHE A 485 13.93 1.36 6.03
C PHE A 485 15.46 1.37 5.88
N ARG A 486 16.18 1.84 6.91
CA ARG A 486 17.65 1.92 6.94
C ARG A 486 18.32 0.61 7.32
N GLY A 487 17.60 -0.18 8.11
CA GLY A 487 18.03 -1.47 8.54
C GLY A 487 18.63 -1.62 9.94
N GLY A 488 18.11 -0.83 10.89
CA GLY A 488 18.51 -0.85 12.29
C GLY A 488 18.77 0.56 12.86
N PRO A 489 18.87 0.67 14.19
CA PRO A 489 19.15 1.94 14.84
C PRO A 489 20.57 2.40 14.48
N HIS A 490 20.67 3.58 13.86
CA HIS A 490 21.91 4.32 13.57
C HIS A 490 22.82 3.89 12.42
N GLY A 491 22.44 2.98 11.50
CA GLY A 491 23.27 2.71 10.31
C GLY A 491 24.75 2.44 10.63
N ALA A 492 25.03 1.97 11.84
CA ALA A 492 26.38 1.76 12.32
C ALA A 492 26.95 0.58 11.52
N PRO A 493 28.21 0.66 11.07
CA PRO A 493 28.88 -0.50 10.50
C PRO A 493 28.88 -1.58 11.58
N VAL A 494 28.06 -2.62 11.38
CA VAL A 494 28.08 -3.79 12.25
C VAL A 494 29.49 -4.35 12.17
N SER A 495 30.22 -4.27 13.28
CA SER A 495 31.47 -4.98 13.47
C SER A 495 31.14 -6.48 13.43
N GLY A 496 31.37 -7.09 12.27
CA GLY A 496 31.01 -8.48 11.97
C GLY A 496 30.38 -8.59 10.59
N ASN A 497 30.86 -9.53 9.78
CA ASN A 497 30.54 -9.76 8.35
C ASN A 497 29.05 -10.00 7.97
N LYS A 498 28.06 -9.62 8.79
CA LYS A 498 26.62 -9.75 8.47
C LYS A 498 26.02 -8.38 8.15
N LYS A 499 26.12 -7.95 6.89
CA LYS A 499 25.31 -6.84 6.34
C LYS A 499 23.84 -7.25 6.45
N LYS A 500 23.03 -6.58 7.27
CA LYS A 500 21.57 -6.78 7.24
C LYS A 500 21.07 -6.31 5.87
N CYS A 501 20.75 -7.26 4.99
CA CYS A 501 20.18 -7.01 3.68
C CYS A 501 18.67 -6.85 3.84
N TYR A 502 18.16 -5.63 3.73
CA TYR A 502 16.71 -5.43 3.66
C TYR A 502 16.26 -5.57 2.21
N LEU A 503 15.14 -6.25 2.03
CA LEU A 503 14.56 -6.48 0.70
C LEU A 503 14.01 -5.15 0.18
N LEU A 504 14.27 -4.86 -1.09
CA LEU A 504 13.69 -3.73 -1.81
C LEU A 504 12.16 -3.69 -1.65
N SER A 505 11.48 -4.85 -1.53
CA SER A 505 10.04 -4.91 -1.28
C SER A 505 9.63 -4.20 0.01
N ASN A 506 10.36 -4.38 1.12
CA ASN A 506 10.02 -3.76 2.40
C ASN A 506 10.18 -2.24 2.33
N GLN A 507 11.23 -1.76 1.64
CA GLN A 507 11.43 -0.33 1.40
C GLN A 507 10.31 0.28 0.54
N LEU A 508 9.88 -0.43 -0.50
CA LEU A 508 8.74 -0.04 -1.33
C LEU A 508 7.45 0.01 -0.51
N SER A 509 7.17 -1.01 0.30
CA SER A 509 6.00 -1.04 1.19
C SER A 509 5.99 0.11 2.19
N ILE A 510 7.15 0.47 2.76
CA ILE A 510 7.26 1.62 3.68
C ILE A 510 6.98 2.94 2.94
N LEU A 511 7.53 3.13 1.74
CA LEU A 511 7.25 4.33 0.93
C LEU A 511 5.76 4.42 0.58
N HIS A 512 5.18 3.31 0.13
CA HIS A 512 3.75 3.20 -0.15
C HIS A 512 2.91 3.62 1.06
N TYR A 513 3.17 3.03 2.23
CA TYR A 513 2.48 3.35 3.47
C TYR A 513 2.56 4.84 3.82
N VAL A 514 3.74 5.44 3.69
CA VAL A 514 3.95 6.86 4.01
C VAL A 514 3.23 7.78 3.03
N LEU A 515 3.25 7.47 1.74
CA LEU A 515 2.64 8.28 0.67
C LEU A 515 1.12 8.17 0.66
N VAL A 516 0.59 6.94 0.75
CA VAL A 516 -0.82 6.63 0.51
C VAL A 516 -1.64 6.63 1.81
N HIS A 517 -1.10 6.14 2.91
CA HIS A 517 -1.90 5.92 4.13
C HIS A 517 -1.59 6.92 5.24
N LEU A 518 -0.31 7.23 5.47
CA LEU A 518 0.10 8.09 6.57
C LEU A 518 0.07 9.58 6.21
N GLY A 519 0.36 9.93 4.95
CA GLY A 519 0.41 11.33 4.47
C GLY A 519 1.47 12.19 5.16
N ASN A 520 2.56 11.58 5.67
CA ASN A 520 3.59 12.29 6.44
C ASN A 520 4.76 12.75 5.56
N GLY A 521 4.69 14.01 5.16
CA GLY A 521 5.70 14.67 4.33
C GLY A 521 7.10 14.74 4.94
N GLU A 522 7.21 15.04 6.23
CA GLU A 522 8.50 15.12 6.94
C GLU A 522 9.22 13.77 6.96
N LEU A 523 8.49 12.70 7.24
CA LEU A 523 9.02 11.34 7.19
C LEU A 523 9.48 10.98 5.77
N LEU A 524 8.68 11.32 4.75
CA LEU A 524 9.05 11.09 3.35
C LEU A 524 10.36 11.80 2.97
N LEU A 525 10.56 13.05 3.41
CA LEU A 525 11.83 13.76 3.20
C LEU A 525 13.00 13.05 3.88
N GLN A 526 12.81 12.50 5.08
CA GLN A 526 13.84 11.73 5.76
C GLN A 526 14.16 10.42 5.05
N LEU A 527 13.16 9.71 4.51
CA LEU A 527 13.34 8.51 3.70
C LEU A 527 14.08 8.84 2.39
N LEU A 528 13.69 9.92 1.71
CA LEU A 528 14.35 10.39 0.50
C LEU A 528 15.82 10.73 0.72
N ARG A 529 16.17 11.35 1.86
CA ARG A 529 17.59 11.55 2.25
C ARG A 529 18.34 10.22 2.38
N CYS A 530 17.69 9.17 2.87
CA CYS A 530 18.30 7.84 2.93
C CYS A 530 18.56 7.27 1.52
N ILE A 531 17.55 7.38 0.63
CA ILE A 531 17.66 6.99 -0.78
C ILE A 531 18.79 7.75 -1.46
N ALA A 532 18.90 9.06 -1.24
CA ALA A 532 19.92 9.89 -1.84
C ALA A 532 21.34 9.53 -1.36
N ASN A 533 21.50 9.17 -0.08
CA ASN A 533 22.77 8.67 0.46
C ASN A 533 23.18 7.30 -0.13
N GLN A 534 22.22 6.55 -0.68
CA GLN A 534 22.39 5.23 -1.30
C GLN A 534 22.15 5.27 -2.82
N CYS A 535 22.38 6.40 -3.48
CA CYS A 535 21.98 6.62 -4.88
C CYS A 535 22.59 5.65 -5.90
N MET A 536 23.69 4.97 -5.54
CA MET A 536 24.35 4.01 -6.42
C MET A 536 23.72 2.61 -6.39
N GLU A 537 22.82 2.31 -5.46
CA GLU A 537 22.17 1.00 -5.36
C GLU A 537 21.27 0.71 -6.56
N VAL A 538 21.21 -0.56 -6.99
CA VAL A 538 20.41 -0.97 -8.16
C VAL A 538 18.91 -0.73 -7.93
N GLY A 539 18.45 -0.78 -6.67
CA GLY A 539 17.07 -0.55 -6.28
C GLY A 539 16.62 0.92 -6.28
N THR A 540 17.53 1.89 -6.30
CA THR A 540 17.21 3.32 -6.17
C THR A 540 16.16 3.80 -7.18
N PRO A 541 16.24 3.47 -8.50
CA PRO A 541 15.23 3.89 -9.46
C PRO A 541 13.83 3.38 -9.11
N ARG A 542 13.69 2.16 -8.59
CA ARG A 542 12.41 1.59 -8.15
C ARG A 542 11.84 2.36 -6.96
N LEU A 543 12.68 2.77 -6.00
CA LEU A 543 12.25 3.59 -4.87
C LEU A 543 11.75 4.98 -5.34
N LEU A 544 12.44 5.60 -6.29
CA LEU A 544 12.01 6.86 -6.89
C LEU A 544 10.70 6.70 -7.69
N GLN A 545 10.53 5.58 -8.41
CA GLN A 545 9.29 5.24 -9.11
C GLN A 545 8.09 5.12 -8.14
N GLU A 546 8.28 4.52 -6.96
CA GLU A 546 7.21 4.45 -5.96
C GLU A 546 6.81 5.84 -5.46
N ILE A 547 7.78 6.74 -5.25
CA ILE A 547 7.51 8.14 -4.87
C ILE A 547 6.70 8.85 -5.96
N LEU A 548 7.08 8.66 -7.24
CA LEU A 548 6.36 9.24 -8.36
C LEU A 548 4.91 8.73 -8.46
N VAL A 549 4.72 7.41 -8.43
CA VAL A 549 3.40 6.77 -8.60
C VAL A 549 2.51 7.00 -7.39
N GLY A 550 2.97 6.65 -6.18
CA GLY A 550 2.21 6.79 -4.94
C GLY A 550 1.94 8.26 -4.60
N GLY A 551 2.89 9.15 -4.88
CA GLY A 551 2.71 10.59 -4.74
C GLY A 551 1.66 11.16 -5.68
N ALA A 552 1.71 10.82 -6.98
CA ALA A 552 0.72 11.26 -7.95
C ALA A 552 -0.69 10.74 -7.61
N TYR A 553 -0.80 9.49 -7.13
CA TYR A 553 -2.05 8.93 -6.63
C TYR A 553 -2.59 9.70 -5.41
N ALA A 554 -1.74 9.93 -4.40
CA ALA A 554 -2.14 10.63 -3.18
C ALA A 554 -2.61 12.06 -3.47
N ALA A 555 -1.92 12.77 -4.38
CA ALA A 555 -2.29 14.10 -4.85
C ALA A 555 -3.63 14.08 -5.61
N ALA A 556 -3.83 13.12 -6.52
CA ALA A 556 -5.08 12.97 -7.25
C ALA A 556 -6.26 12.65 -6.33
N ARG A 557 -6.06 11.77 -5.33
CA ARG A 557 -7.09 11.40 -4.34
C ARG A 557 -7.54 12.59 -3.49
N LYS A 558 -6.60 13.43 -3.02
CA LYS A 558 -6.92 14.57 -2.14
C LYS A 558 -7.85 15.58 -2.80
N ASN A 559 -7.74 15.76 -4.11
CA ASN A 559 -8.45 16.79 -4.86
C ASN A 559 -9.67 16.25 -5.62
N LEU A 560 -10.08 15.00 -5.38
CA LEU A 560 -11.17 14.36 -6.12
C LEU A 560 -12.53 14.59 -5.44
N PRO A 561 -13.58 15.00 -6.18
CA PRO A 561 -14.93 15.03 -5.64
C PRO A 561 -15.42 13.61 -5.30
N SER A 562 -16.28 13.50 -4.27
CA SER A 562 -16.83 12.23 -3.78
C SER A 562 -17.46 11.38 -4.88
N ASP A 563 -18.11 12.01 -5.86
CA ASP A 563 -18.87 11.34 -6.91
C ASP A 563 -17.96 10.61 -7.92
N ALA A 564 -16.67 10.99 -7.97
CA ALA A 564 -15.66 10.36 -8.81
C ALA A 564 -14.79 9.34 -8.05
N ALA A 565 -15.02 9.13 -6.74
CA ALA A 565 -14.22 8.22 -5.91
C ALA A 565 -14.18 6.77 -6.44
N ALA A 566 -15.25 6.33 -7.11
CA ALA A 566 -15.32 5.01 -7.75
C ALA A 566 -14.28 4.79 -8.87
N LEU A 567 -13.64 5.85 -9.38
CA LEU A 567 -12.58 5.77 -10.39
C LEU A 567 -11.17 5.63 -9.78
N LEU A 568 -10.98 5.92 -8.49
CA LEU A 568 -9.68 5.80 -7.82
C LEU A 568 -9.07 4.39 -7.88
N PRO A 569 -9.85 3.29 -7.78
CA PRO A 569 -9.30 1.94 -7.90
C PRO A 569 -8.70 1.63 -9.28
N LEU A 570 -8.93 2.47 -10.30
CA LEU A 570 -8.37 2.30 -11.64
C LEU A 570 -7.03 3.04 -11.82
N LEU A 571 -6.70 3.98 -10.93
CA LEU A 571 -5.44 4.73 -11.02
C LEU A 571 -4.25 3.88 -10.54
N PRO A 572 -3.04 4.14 -11.09
CA PRO A 572 -1.82 3.55 -10.57
C PRO A 572 -1.58 4.02 -9.14
N LEU A 573 -1.43 3.07 -8.21
CA LEU A 573 -1.29 3.32 -6.78
C LEU A 573 0.13 3.08 -6.26
N THR A 574 0.75 2.00 -6.75
CA THR A 574 2.08 1.53 -6.35
C THR A 574 2.73 0.82 -7.53
N ILE A 575 4.05 0.71 -7.53
CA ILE A 575 4.79 -0.15 -8.45
C ILE A 575 4.99 -1.57 -7.89
N ALA A 576 4.60 -1.82 -6.64
CA ALA A 576 4.59 -3.15 -6.05
C ALA A 576 3.59 -4.05 -6.78
N GLN A 577 3.98 -5.29 -7.06
CA GLN A 577 3.11 -6.26 -7.71
C GLN A 577 2.44 -7.16 -6.65
N PRO A 578 1.11 -7.29 -6.65
CA PRO A 578 0.42 -8.23 -5.77
C PRO A 578 0.81 -9.67 -6.12
N GLY A 579 0.79 -10.57 -5.14
CA GLY A 579 1.08 -12.00 -5.35
C GLY A 579 2.56 -12.38 -5.42
N VAL A 580 3.49 -11.42 -5.39
CA VAL A 580 4.93 -11.74 -5.42
C VAL A 580 5.36 -12.28 -4.07
N ARG A 581 5.88 -13.52 -4.06
CA ARG A 581 6.49 -14.12 -2.87
C ARG A 581 7.66 -13.28 -2.40
N GLN A 582 7.60 -12.82 -1.16
CA GLN A 582 8.67 -12.07 -0.50
C GLN A 582 9.46 -13.01 0.40
N GLU A 583 10.78 -13.01 0.25
CA GLU A 583 11.68 -13.74 1.15
C GLU A 583 12.61 -12.73 1.82
N ILE A 584 12.56 -12.68 3.15
CA ILE A 584 13.26 -11.69 3.94
C ILE A 584 14.14 -12.42 4.94
N LYS A 585 15.45 -12.22 4.83
CA LYS A 585 16.41 -12.78 5.78
C LYS A 585 16.50 -11.86 7.01
N MET A 586 16.00 -12.36 8.14
CA MET A 586 16.06 -11.70 9.44
C MET A 586 17.08 -12.41 10.33
N ASN A 587 18.19 -11.76 10.65
CA ASN A 587 19.24 -12.33 11.49
C ASN A 587 19.72 -13.70 10.93
N ASP A 588 19.50 -14.79 11.68
CA ASP A 588 19.84 -16.17 11.28
C ASP A 588 18.65 -16.96 10.69
N THR A 589 17.48 -16.34 10.55
CA THR A 589 16.24 -16.94 10.05
C THR A 589 15.76 -16.30 8.76
N THR A 590 15.08 -17.06 7.90
CA THR A 590 14.50 -16.56 6.64
C THR A 590 12.99 -16.58 6.71
N LEU A 591 12.34 -15.43 6.70
CA LEU A 591 10.90 -15.32 6.65
C LEU A 591 10.43 -15.33 5.20
N THR A 592 9.41 -16.13 4.87
CA THR A 592 8.77 -16.08 3.55
C THR A 592 7.30 -15.70 3.67
N LEU A 593 6.87 -14.69 2.93
CA LEU A 593 5.48 -14.27 2.79
C LEU A 593 5.01 -14.52 1.36
N SER A 594 3.98 -15.32 1.18
CA SER A 594 3.29 -15.54 -0.10
C SER A 594 1.85 -15.06 -0.03
N GLN A 595 1.29 -14.72 -1.19
CA GLN A 595 -0.10 -14.36 -1.36
C GLN A 595 -0.69 -15.24 -2.45
N GLU A 596 -1.78 -15.93 -2.12
CA GLU A 596 -2.45 -16.87 -3.00
C GLU A 596 -3.91 -16.45 -3.19
N THR A 597 -4.41 -16.52 -4.41
CA THR A 597 -5.84 -16.29 -4.69
C THR A 597 -6.65 -17.48 -4.20
N LEU A 598 -7.76 -17.24 -3.50
CA LEU A 598 -8.72 -18.28 -3.15
C LEU A 598 -9.47 -18.72 -4.40
N TRP A 599 -9.08 -19.85 -4.97
CA TRP A 599 -9.80 -20.48 -6.07
C TRP A 599 -10.92 -21.36 -5.52
N ASN A 600 -12.12 -21.23 -6.07
CA ASN A 600 -13.26 -22.14 -5.82
C ASN A 600 -13.51 -22.49 -4.34
N THR A 601 -13.49 -21.51 -3.44
CA THR A 601 -14.11 -21.74 -2.13
C THR A 601 -15.60 -21.87 -2.35
N ALA A 602 -16.20 -23.01 -2.02
CA ALA A 602 -17.65 -23.17 -1.89
C ALA A 602 -18.16 -22.37 -0.67
N MET A 603 -17.82 -21.08 -0.63
CA MET A 603 -18.23 -20.11 0.36
C MET A 603 -19.68 -19.75 0.07
N MET A 604 -20.54 -20.03 1.04
CA MET A 604 -21.90 -19.54 1.04
C MET A 604 -21.92 -18.27 1.89
N LEU A 605 -22.24 -17.14 1.27
CA LEU A 605 -22.53 -15.88 1.94
C LEU A 605 -23.93 -15.45 1.51
N LEU A 606 -24.83 -15.20 2.46
CA LEU A 606 -26.19 -14.76 2.14
C LEU A 606 -26.15 -13.40 1.44
N SER A 607 -26.91 -13.29 0.34
CA SER A 607 -27.09 -12.01 -0.33
C SER A 607 -27.95 -11.06 0.51
N PRO A 608 -27.87 -9.74 0.32
CA PRO A 608 -28.67 -8.76 1.09
C PRO A 608 -30.19 -9.00 1.02
N GLN A 609 -30.67 -9.72 0.00
CA GLN A 609 -32.07 -10.09 -0.18
C GLN A 609 -32.46 -11.36 0.59
N GLN A 610 -31.51 -12.26 0.83
CA GLN A 610 -31.71 -13.52 1.57
C GLN A 610 -31.59 -13.34 3.08
N ARG A 611 -31.11 -12.18 3.55
CA ARG A 611 -31.02 -11.83 4.98
C ARG A 611 -32.40 -11.72 5.62
N LEU A 612 -32.51 -12.10 6.89
CA LEU A 612 -33.73 -11.91 7.70
C LEU A 612 -34.14 -10.44 7.80
N ILE A 613 -33.16 -9.52 7.83
CA ILE A 613 -33.37 -8.08 7.73
C ILE A 613 -32.77 -7.62 6.40
N PRO A 614 -33.57 -7.60 5.32
CA PRO A 614 -33.05 -7.26 3.99
C PRO A 614 -32.44 -5.86 3.94
N TYR A 615 -31.35 -5.72 3.18
CA TYR A 615 -30.68 -4.44 2.92
C TYR A 615 -30.16 -3.69 4.17
N ARG A 616 -30.07 -4.34 5.33
CA ARG A 616 -29.38 -3.77 6.49
C ARG A 616 -27.91 -3.52 6.13
N SER A 617 -27.44 -2.28 6.29
CA SER A 617 -26.01 -1.98 6.15
C SER A 617 -25.27 -2.47 7.40
N ASP A 618 -24.72 -3.68 7.31
CA ASP A 618 -23.88 -4.31 8.32
C ASP A 618 -22.60 -4.88 7.69
N MET A 619 -21.74 -5.49 8.52
CA MET A 619 -20.47 -6.07 8.06
C MET A 619 -20.66 -7.09 6.93
N TRP A 620 -21.75 -7.84 6.94
CA TRP A 620 -22.00 -8.93 5.99
C TRP A 620 -22.49 -8.42 4.64
N THR A 621 -23.40 -7.44 4.64
CA THR A 621 -23.85 -6.77 3.41
C THR A 621 -22.68 -6.09 2.71
N ARG A 622 -21.80 -5.43 3.47
CA ARG A 622 -20.58 -4.79 2.92
C ARG A 622 -19.56 -5.81 2.42
N LEU A 623 -19.37 -6.92 3.13
CA LEU A 623 -18.53 -8.04 2.65
C LEU A 623 -19.07 -8.61 1.33
N TYR A 624 -20.39 -8.81 1.23
CA TYR A 624 -21.04 -9.30 0.02
C TYR A 624 -20.84 -8.34 -1.17
N GLU A 625 -20.99 -7.04 -0.95
CA GLU A 625 -20.75 -6.01 -1.96
C GLU A 625 -19.29 -6.03 -2.45
N SER A 626 -18.33 -6.12 -1.52
CA SER A 626 -16.89 -6.19 -1.84
C SER A 626 -16.54 -7.44 -2.67
N LEU A 627 -17.05 -8.61 -2.26
CA LEU A 627 -16.88 -9.87 -2.98
C LEU A 627 -17.54 -9.85 -4.36
N SER A 628 -18.76 -9.31 -4.46
CA SER A 628 -19.49 -9.18 -5.73
C SER A 628 -18.72 -8.28 -6.71
N ALA A 629 -18.18 -7.15 -6.21
CA ALA A 629 -17.34 -6.25 -7.00
C ALA A 629 -16.01 -6.89 -7.42
N SER A 630 -15.44 -7.79 -6.62
CA SER A 630 -14.24 -8.57 -6.97
C SER A 630 -14.54 -9.64 -8.03
N GLN A 631 -15.64 -10.38 -7.87
CA GLN A 631 -16.04 -11.44 -8.79
C GLN A 631 -16.42 -10.90 -10.18
N GLN A 632 -17.12 -9.77 -10.25
CA GLN A 632 -17.42 -9.08 -11.52
C GLN A 632 -16.14 -8.70 -12.28
N ARG A 633 -15.09 -8.27 -11.57
CA ARG A 633 -13.78 -7.98 -12.19
C ARG A 633 -13.12 -9.23 -12.76
N ALA A 634 -13.30 -10.39 -12.13
CA ALA A 634 -12.72 -11.65 -12.61
C ALA A 634 -13.44 -12.24 -13.84
N THR A 635 -14.77 -12.18 -13.91
CA THR A 635 -15.56 -12.81 -14.99
C THR A 635 -15.44 -12.12 -16.36
N ASP A 636 -15.16 -10.82 -16.39
CA ASP A 636 -15.00 -10.06 -17.64
C ASP A 636 -13.66 -10.33 -18.36
N THR A 637 -12.87 -11.31 -17.88
CA THR A 637 -11.49 -11.59 -18.33
C THR A 637 -11.38 -12.71 -19.38
N THR A 638 -12.47 -13.38 -19.75
CA THR A 638 -12.43 -14.51 -20.71
C THR A 638 -12.34 -14.08 -22.18
N CYS A 639 -12.24 -12.78 -22.45
CA CYS A 639 -12.07 -12.23 -23.79
C CYS A 639 -10.86 -11.28 -23.86
N SER A 640 -9.78 -11.77 -24.48
CA SER A 640 -8.47 -11.14 -24.72
C SER A 640 -7.39 -11.36 -23.65
N THR A 641 -6.25 -11.85 -24.11
CA THR A 641 -5.07 -12.25 -23.33
C THR A 641 -4.33 -11.09 -22.62
N ASP A 642 -4.74 -9.83 -22.83
CA ASP A 642 -4.01 -8.65 -22.35
C ASP A 642 -4.84 -7.69 -21.47
N SER A 643 -6.12 -7.95 -21.17
CA SER A 643 -6.90 -7.07 -20.30
C SER A 643 -7.66 -7.81 -19.22
N ARG A 644 -7.05 -7.91 -18.03
CA ARG A 644 -7.78 -8.11 -16.76
C ARG A 644 -8.77 -6.95 -16.59
N ALA A 645 -10.06 -7.22 -16.72
CA ALA A 645 -11.09 -6.23 -16.49
C ALA A 645 -11.00 -5.73 -15.04
N GLY A 646 -10.85 -4.42 -14.85
CA GLY A 646 -10.69 -3.81 -13.52
C GLY A 646 -9.26 -3.79 -12.97
N ALA A 647 -8.24 -4.15 -13.76
CA ALA A 647 -6.85 -3.92 -13.38
C ALA A 647 -6.49 -2.43 -13.44
N ARG A 648 -5.74 -1.97 -12.44
CA ARG A 648 -5.18 -0.61 -12.39
C ARG A 648 -4.40 -0.28 -13.67
N PHE A 649 -4.47 0.97 -14.08
CA PHE A 649 -3.64 1.50 -15.16
C PHE A 649 -2.16 1.28 -14.85
N ARG A 650 -1.38 0.89 -15.87
CA ARG A 650 0.06 0.68 -15.75
C ARG A 650 0.80 1.73 -16.58
N PRO A 651 1.55 2.65 -15.94
CA PRO A 651 2.31 3.68 -16.67
C PRO A 651 3.32 3.10 -17.68
N SER A 652 3.84 1.88 -17.44
CA SER A 652 4.75 1.20 -18.38
C SER A 652 4.15 0.97 -19.76
N HIS A 653 2.84 0.77 -19.88
CA HIS A 653 2.17 0.64 -21.19
C HIS A 653 2.28 1.92 -22.01
N VAL A 654 2.29 3.08 -21.33
CA VAL A 654 2.49 4.37 -21.99
C VAL A 654 3.93 4.48 -22.50
N ALA A 655 4.91 4.07 -21.70
CA ALA A 655 6.31 4.05 -22.09
C ALA A 655 6.56 3.18 -23.33
N GLU A 656 5.99 1.97 -23.38
CA GLU A 656 6.06 1.08 -24.54
C GLU A 656 5.43 1.71 -25.79
N LYS A 657 4.25 2.32 -25.66
CA LYS A 657 3.58 3.03 -26.76
C LYS A 657 4.37 4.24 -27.24
N LEU A 658 4.98 5.00 -26.33
CA LEU A 658 5.83 6.13 -26.67
C LEU A 658 7.11 5.68 -27.37
N MET A 659 7.71 4.56 -26.95
CA MET A 659 8.88 3.99 -27.62
C MET A 659 8.57 3.67 -29.10
N VAL A 660 7.42 3.06 -29.38
CA VAL A 660 6.97 2.78 -30.75
C VAL A 660 6.55 4.06 -31.48
N SER A 661 5.82 4.95 -30.81
CA SER A 661 5.28 6.17 -31.42
C SER A 661 6.37 7.19 -31.75
N LEU A 662 7.41 7.35 -30.92
CA LEU A 662 8.55 8.24 -31.19
C LEU A 662 9.35 7.80 -32.43
N LEU A 663 9.50 6.48 -32.64
CA LEU A 663 10.10 5.93 -33.86
C LEU A 663 9.24 6.26 -35.11
N CYS A 664 7.92 6.26 -34.97
CA CYS A 664 6.98 6.61 -36.04
C CYS A 664 6.77 8.12 -36.24
N TYR A 665 6.98 8.93 -35.19
CA TYR A 665 6.86 10.40 -35.21
C TYR A 665 8.10 11.10 -35.75
N GLN A 666 9.29 10.50 -35.59
CA GLN A 666 10.55 11.07 -36.11
C GLN A 666 10.46 11.42 -37.60
N PRO A 667 9.92 10.57 -38.50
CA PRO A 667 9.72 10.92 -39.90
C PRO A 667 8.68 12.04 -40.13
N GLU A 668 7.54 12.02 -39.42
CA GLU A 668 6.45 12.98 -39.61
C GLU A 668 6.77 14.38 -39.07
N ALA A 669 7.46 14.48 -37.92
CA ALA A 669 7.96 15.75 -37.39
C ALA A 669 9.04 16.33 -38.32
N LEU A 670 9.95 15.50 -38.84
CA LEU A 670 10.90 15.91 -39.87
C LEU A 670 10.19 16.35 -41.17
N SER A 671 9.09 15.69 -41.54
CA SER A 671 8.27 16.05 -42.72
C SER A 671 7.50 17.36 -42.54
N ARG A 672 7.02 17.69 -41.34
CA ARG A 672 6.30 18.94 -41.04
C ARG A 672 7.24 20.14 -40.91
N CYS A 673 8.50 19.92 -40.51
CA CYS A 673 9.55 20.93 -40.59
C CYS A 673 9.99 21.25 -42.03
N THR A 674 9.51 20.50 -43.04
CA THR A 674 9.88 20.68 -44.45
C THR A 674 8.76 21.21 -45.35
N THR A 675 7.55 21.46 -44.84
CA THR A 675 6.46 22.05 -45.64
C THR A 675 6.42 23.57 -45.52
N PRO A 676 6.62 24.34 -46.61
CA PRO A 676 6.44 25.79 -46.59
C PRO A 676 4.94 26.13 -46.48
N LEU A 677 4.62 27.14 -45.66
CA LEU A 677 3.28 27.70 -45.50
C LEU A 677 2.75 28.24 -46.83
N SER A 678 1.58 27.76 -47.27
CA SER A 678 0.82 28.37 -48.37
C SER A 678 0.22 29.73 -47.95
N PRO A 679 0.12 30.74 -48.83
CA PRO A 679 -0.46 32.04 -48.49
C PRO A 679 -1.98 31.90 -48.27
N GLY A 680 -2.46 32.26 -47.08
CA GLY A 680 -3.89 32.22 -46.74
C GLY A 680 -4.72 33.20 -47.57
N GLY A 681 -5.77 32.68 -48.21
CA GLY A 681 -6.83 33.48 -48.83
C GLY A 681 -7.96 33.74 -47.84
N ASN A 682 -8.30 35.01 -47.65
CA ASN A 682 -9.51 35.48 -46.96
C ASN A 682 -10.78 34.90 -47.60
N PHE A 683 -11.67 34.28 -46.83
CA PHE A 683 -13.08 34.71 -46.73
C PHE A 683 -13.81 34.10 -45.52
N VAL A 684 -14.81 34.86 -45.09
CA VAL A 684 -15.54 34.89 -43.82
C VAL A 684 -16.76 33.97 -43.81
N GLY A 685 -17.14 33.50 -42.62
CA GLY A 685 -18.40 32.79 -42.35
C GLY A 685 -18.79 32.72 -40.87
N SER A 686 -19.04 33.89 -40.27
CA SER A 686 -19.97 34.17 -39.15
C SER A 686 -19.73 33.60 -37.74
N GLY A 687 -19.70 34.51 -36.76
CA GLY A 687 -20.36 34.24 -35.47
C GLY A 687 -19.81 34.91 -34.20
N ALA A 688 -19.88 36.25 -34.11
CA ALA A 688 -19.93 37.06 -32.88
C ALA A 688 -18.66 37.12 -31.98
N ALA A 689 -17.92 38.24 -31.93
CA ALA A 689 -18.21 39.52 -31.23
C ALA A 689 -17.48 39.55 -29.86
N PHE A 690 -16.71 40.56 -29.42
CA PHE A 690 -16.27 41.89 -29.88
C PHE A 690 -15.05 42.20 -28.94
N SER A 691 -13.86 42.58 -29.42
CA SER A 691 -13.37 43.96 -29.66
C SER A 691 -13.38 44.89 -28.43
N ASP A 692 -12.44 45.81 -28.19
CA ASP A 692 -11.09 46.13 -28.72
C ASP A 692 -10.62 47.45 -28.06
N VAL A 693 -9.30 47.61 -27.85
CA VAL A 693 -8.43 48.79 -28.17
C VAL A 693 -8.75 50.13 -27.42
N ILE A 694 -7.81 50.90 -26.85
CA ILE A 694 -6.83 51.87 -27.41
C ILE A 694 -6.07 52.42 -26.16
N ALA A 695 -4.74 52.56 -26.10
CA ALA A 695 -4.05 53.70 -26.70
C ALA A 695 -2.52 53.61 -26.67
N ILE A 696 -1.96 53.90 -27.83
CA ILE A 696 -0.62 54.41 -28.09
C ILE A 696 -0.51 55.82 -27.48
N THR A 697 0.53 56.10 -26.67
CA THR A 697 1.24 57.39 -26.65
C THR A 697 2.65 57.21 -26.08
N GLY A 698 3.64 57.79 -26.76
CA GLY A 698 5.04 57.72 -26.36
C GLY A 698 5.37 58.60 -25.15
N ALA A 699 6.29 58.13 -24.32
CA ALA A 699 7.08 58.96 -23.42
C ALA A 699 8.42 58.27 -23.09
N ASN A 700 9.51 58.97 -23.39
CA ASN A 700 10.87 58.72 -22.91
C ASN A 700 10.91 58.55 -21.38
N ARG A 701 11.45 57.42 -20.88
CA ARG A 701 12.21 57.40 -19.62
C ARG A 701 13.41 56.46 -19.71
N LYS A 702 14.60 57.07 -19.66
CA LYS A 702 15.85 56.42 -19.29
C LYS A 702 15.79 56.06 -17.80
N THR A 703 16.01 54.79 -17.47
CA THR A 703 16.56 54.33 -16.19
C THR A 703 17.44 53.13 -16.48
N GLY A 704 18.71 53.21 -16.06
CA GLY A 704 19.79 52.40 -16.58
C GLY A 704 20.00 51.04 -15.90
N GLY A 705 20.66 50.17 -16.67
CA GLY A 705 21.73 49.28 -16.22
C GLY A 705 21.39 48.21 -15.18
N LEU A 706 20.81 47.11 -15.63
CA LEU A 706 21.09 45.75 -15.16
C LEU A 706 20.91 44.81 -16.37
N ASP A 707 21.99 44.13 -16.76
CA ASP A 707 22.09 43.34 -17.99
C ASP A 707 21.12 42.15 -18.02
N PHE A 708 20.04 42.29 -18.79
CA PHE A 708 19.27 41.17 -19.31
C PHE A 708 19.97 40.65 -20.57
N LEU A 709 20.50 39.41 -20.55
CA LEU A 709 20.90 38.72 -21.77
C LEU A 709 19.67 38.18 -22.52
N PRO A 710 19.70 38.10 -23.86
CA PRO A 710 18.51 38.30 -24.67
C PRO A 710 18.27 37.13 -25.62
N PHE A 711 17.48 36.11 -25.28
CA PHE A 711 16.97 35.17 -26.31
C PHE A 711 15.56 34.69 -25.97
N GLN A 712 14.59 35.24 -26.72
CA GLN A 712 13.20 34.78 -26.78
C GLN A 712 13.03 33.99 -28.07
N GLU A 713 12.56 32.73 -27.98
CA GLU A 713 12.27 31.90 -29.15
C GLU A 713 10.89 32.31 -29.70
N THR A 714 10.88 33.27 -30.63
CA THR A 714 9.66 33.64 -31.37
C THR A 714 9.63 32.87 -32.70
N ASP A 715 9.05 31.66 -32.69
CA ASP A 715 8.43 31.08 -33.88
C ASP A 715 7.05 30.58 -33.48
N SER A 716 6.01 31.23 -33.99
CA SER A 716 4.61 30.92 -33.70
C SER A 716 4.15 29.72 -34.53
N CYS A 717 3.89 28.59 -33.86
CA CYS A 717 3.08 27.51 -34.40
C CYS A 717 1.68 27.52 -33.75
N THR A 718 0.64 27.32 -34.56
CA THR A 718 -0.78 27.44 -34.19
C THR A 718 -1.31 26.30 -33.29
N ALA A 719 -0.45 25.58 -32.56
CA ALA A 719 -0.82 24.42 -31.76
C ALA A 719 -0.89 24.68 -30.22
N SER A 720 -0.64 25.91 -29.76
CA SER A 720 -0.57 26.27 -28.33
C SER A 720 -1.92 26.34 -27.57
N LYS A 721 -2.96 25.57 -27.97
CA LYS A 721 -4.29 25.66 -27.34
C LYS A 721 -4.55 24.64 -26.22
N GLN A 722 -3.67 23.66 -25.97
CA GLN A 722 -3.93 22.61 -24.98
C GLN A 722 -3.42 22.92 -23.57
N GLU A 723 -2.33 23.67 -23.41
CA GLU A 723 -1.84 24.08 -22.09
C GLU A 723 -2.80 25.08 -21.42
N HIS A 724 -3.38 25.98 -22.23
CA HIS A 724 -4.36 26.96 -21.77
C HIS A 724 -5.65 26.32 -21.24
N VAL A 725 -5.98 25.08 -21.64
CA VAL A 725 -7.15 24.34 -21.13
C VAL A 725 -6.85 23.68 -19.78
N ILE A 726 -5.64 23.16 -19.58
CA ILE A 726 -5.21 22.56 -18.30
C ILE A 726 -5.07 23.65 -17.22
N SER A 727 -4.59 24.84 -17.58
CA SER A 727 -4.44 25.97 -16.66
C SER A 727 -5.74 26.76 -16.40
N VAL A 728 -6.71 26.76 -17.33
CA VAL A 728 -8.00 27.47 -17.15
C VAL A 728 -9.02 26.62 -16.37
N ASP A 729 -9.06 25.30 -16.54
CA ASP A 729 -9.98 24.42 -15.79
C ASP A 729 -9.53 24.15 -14.35
N ALA A 730 -8.27 24.45 -14.01
CA ALA A 730 -7.76 24.46 -12.62
C ALA A 730 -8.10 25.75 -11.86
N GLY A 731 -8.50 26.82 -12.55
CA GLY A 731 -8.71 28.16 -11.99
C GLY A 731 -10.13 28.48 -11.51
N THR A 732 -11.10 27.57 -11.66
CA THR A 732 -12.50 27.79 -11.24
C THR A 732 -12.81 27.01 -9.96
N GLN A 733 -12.30 27.48 -8.81
CA GLN A 733 -12.87 27.16 -7.50
C GLN A 733 -13.06 28.42 -6.67
N GLY A 734 -14.26 28.56 -6.12
CA GLY A 734 -14.63 29.59 -5.16
C GLY A 734 -13.88 29.41 -3.84
N VAL A 735 -13.58 30.55 -3.23
CA VAL A 735 -12.93 30.71 -1.93
C VAL A 735 -13.69 29.91 -0.85
N VAL A 736 -13.03 28.90 -0.29
CA VAL A 736 -13.37 28.33 1.03
C VAL A 736 -12.07 28.33 1.83
N GLU A 737 -12.14 28.89 3.03
CA GLU A 737 -10.99 29.23 3.88
C GLU A 737 -10.15 28.02 4.31
N ASP A 738 -8.84 28.28 4.44
CA ASP A 738 -7.72 27.34 4.59
C ASP A 738 -7.69 26.54 5.91
N GLU A 739 -7.51 25.21 5.81
CA GLU A 739 -6.66 24.45 6.74
C GLU A 739 -5.32 24.13 6.03
N LEU A 740 -4.21 24.66 6.56
CA LEU A 740 -2.87 24.51 6.01
C LEU A 740 -2.46 23.03 5.85
N CYS A 741 -2.05 22.67 4.62
CA CYS A 741 -1.48 21.36 4.33
C CYS A 741 -0.05 21.22 4.88
N SER A 742 0.20 20.18 5.68
CA SER A 742 1.53 19.85 6.23
C SER A 742 2.37 18.90 5.34
N CYS A 743 2.03 18.75 4.05
CA CYS A 743 2.79 17.92 3.10
C CYS A 743 3.62 18.82 2.17
N PRO A 744 4.97 18.73 2.17
CA PRO A 744 5.86 19.56 1.35
C PRO A 744 5.79 19.22 -0.15
N PHE A 745 4.97 18.23 -0.54
CA PHE A 745 4.75 17.80 -1.93
C PHE A 745 3.38 18.23 -2.48
N CYS A 746 2.48 18.80 -1.66
CA CYS A 746 1.09 19.10 -2.03
C CYS A 746 0.66 20.56 -1.76
N GLU A 747 1.58 21.53 -1.80
CA GLU A 747 1.16 22.94 -1.81
C GLU A 747 0.52 23.27 -3.18
N PRO A 748 -0.75 23.71 -3.23
CA PRO A 748 -1.34 24.17 -4.48
C PRO A 748 -0.64 25.45 -4.96
N TYR A 749 -0.37 25.53 -6.26
CA TYR A 749 0.17 26.70 -6.91
C TYR A 749 -0.88 27.82 -6.92
N ASN A 750 -0.93 28.64 -5.86
CA ASN A 750 -1.52 29.96 -5.97
C ASN A 750 -0.58 30.80 -6.85
N THR A 751 -1.04 31.10 -8.06
CA THR A 751 -0.39 32.04 -8.99
C THR A 751 -0.05 33.34 -8.26
N PHE A 752 1.20 33.78 -8.41
CA PHE A 752 1.82 34.98 -7.82
C PHE A 752 2.37 34.90 -6.38
N ARG A 753 2.98 33.76 -5.98
CA ARG A 753 4.10 33.80 -5.02
C ARG A 753 5.42 33.82 -5.76
N THR A 754 6.28 34.80 -5.45
CA THR A 754 7.55 35.09 -6.14
C THR A 754 8.43 33.85 -6.38
N ASP A 755 8.90 33.67 -7.62
CA ASP A 755 9.71 32.54 -8.18
C ASP A 755 10.94 32.07 -7.35
N LYS A 756 11.32 32.79 -6.30
CA LYS A 756 12.49 32.47 -5.47
C LYS A 756 12.24 31.38 -4.43
N GLU A 757 11.03 31.23 -3.90
CA GLU A 757 10.82 30.33 -2.75
C GLU A 757 10.61 28.87 -3.15
N ASN A 758 10.09 28.55 -4.34
CA ASN A 758 9.75 27.16 -4.70
C ASN A 758 10.36 26.65 -6.02
N GLY A 759 11.26 27.40 -6.65
CA GLY A 759 11.80 27.07 -7.98
C GLY A 759 12.87 25.97 -8.03
N LEU A 760 13.03 25.39 -9.21
CA LEU A 760 14.09 24.44 -9.58
C LEU A 760 15.45 25.14 -9.79
N PRO A 761 16.58 24.42 -9.81
CA PRO A 761 17.91 25.00 -10.06
C PRO A 761 18.10 25.54 -11.49
N PHE A 762 17.12 25.35 -12.36
CA PHE A 762 17.04 25.88 -13.72
C PHE A 762 15.71 26.61 -13.92
N LEU A 763 15.64 27.44 -14.97
CA LEU A 763 14.43 28.17 -15.32
C LEU A 763 13.55 27.33 -16.25
N GLU A 764 12.27 27.24 -15.92
CA GLU A 764 11.25 26.71 -16.82
C GLU A 764 10.82 27.88 -17.72
N LEU A 765 11.27 27.88 -18.98
CA LEU A 765 10.89 28.87 -19.98
C LEU A 765 9.95 28.21 -21.00
N ASP A 766 8.77 28.80 -21.20
CA ASP A 766 7.79 28.32 -22.17
C ASP A 766 8.38 28.32 -23.58
N SER A 767 8.49 27.13 -24.19
CA SER A 767 8.89 26.98 -25.59
C SER A 767 7.65 26.97 -26.48
N CYS A 768 7.57 27.89 -27.46
CA CYS A 768 6.47 28.01 -28.43
C CYS A 768 6.29 26.82 -29.41
N ALA A 769 7.06 25.73 -29.26
CA ALA A 769 7.04 24.58 -30.16
C ALA A 769 6.81 23.27 -29.39
N ALA A 770 5.98 22.38 -29.96
CA ALA A 770 5.57 21.13 -29.33
C ALA A 770 6.77 20.27 -28.90
N SER A 771 7.04 20.26 -27.60
CA SER A 771 8.18 19.57 -27.01
C SER A 771 7.93 18.07 -26.88
N LYS A 772 9.00 17.26 -26.78
CA LYS A 772 8.89 15.82 -26.44
C LYS A 772 8.04 15.60 -25.17
N GLN A 773 8.08 16.54 -24.23
CA GLN A 773 7.34 16.48 -22.97
C GLN A 773 5.83 16.68 -23.18
N GLU A 774 5.40 17.59 -24.07
CA GLU A 774 3.98 17.72 -24.43
C GLU A 774 3.42 16.43 -25.07
N LEU A 775 4.24 15.73 -25.86
CA LEU A 775 3.84 14.42 -26.39
C LEU A 775 3.67 13.39 -25.27
N VAL A 776 4.57 13.35 -24.29
CA VAL A 776 4.46 12.46 -23.12
C VAL A 776 3.17 12.75 -22.34
N VAL A 777 2.89 14.03 -22.04
CA VAL A 777 1.67 14.47 -21.34
C VAL A 777 0.40 14.08 -22.12
N SER A 778 0.36 14.38 -23.42
CA SER A 778 -0.83 14.11 -24.25
C SER A 778 -1.11 12.61 -24.43
N VAL A 779 -0.07 11.77 -24.57
CA VAL A 779 -0.25 10.31 -24.66
C VAL A 779 -0.68 9.74 -23.30
N ASN A 780 -0.09 10.16 -22.18
CA ASN A 780 -0.55 9.75 -20.85
C ASN A 780 -2.03 10.11 -20.64
N LEU A 781 -2.42 11.34 -20.96
CA LEU A 781 -3.81 11.80 -20.83
C LEU A 781 -4.76 10.97 -21.68
N ARG A 782 -4.40 10.70 -22.93
CA ARG A 782 -5.21 9.88 -23.85
C ARG A 782 -5.36 8.45 -23.34
N GLU A 783 -4.25 7.79 -23.02
CA GLU A 783 -4.25 6.39 -22.61
C GLU A 783 -4.97 6.17 -21.29
N LEU A 784 -4.76 7.07 -20.31
CA LEU A 784 -5.48 7.04 -19.05
C LEU A 784 -6.98 7.28 -19.26
N SER A 785 -7.36 8.28 -20.06
CA SER A 785 -8.77 8.57 -20.36
C SER A 785 -9.46 7.38 -21.03
N VAL A 786 -8.81 6.74 -22.00
CA VAL A 786 -9.33 5.54 -22.67
C VAL A 786 -9.46 4.37 -21.68
N HIS A 787 -8.46 4.17 -20.82
CA HIS A 787 -8.49 3.12 -19.81
C HIS A 787 -9.64 3.34 -18.81
N LEU A 788 -9.82 4.55 -18.31
CA LEU A 788 -10.90 4.91 -17.40
C LEU A 788 -12.27 4.77 -18.07
N LEU A 789 -12.44 5.23 -19.32
CA LEU A 789 -13.70 5.06 -20.06
C LEU A 789 -14.05 3.59 -20.31
N LYS A 790 -13.05 2.73 -20.54
CA LYS A 790 -13.24 1.30 -20.77
C LYS A 790 -13.67 0.55 -19.49
N HIS A 791 -13.17 0.97 -18.33
CA HIS A 791 -13.34 0.24 -17.06
C HIS A 791 -14.22 0.95 -16.03
N ALA A 792 -14.67 2.18 -16.28
CA ALA A 792 -15.63 2.86 -15.41
C ALA A 792 -16.98 2.12 -15.42
N HIS A 793 -17.57 1.95 -14.24
CA HIS A 793 -18.92 1.38 -14.12
C HIS A 793 -19.96 2.22 -14.88
N ARG A 794 -21.00 1.55 -15.41
CA ARG A 794 -22.11 2.19 -16.13
C ARG A 794 -22.79 3.22 -15.24
N GLY A 795 -22.52 4.51 -15.47
CA GLY A 795 -23.05 5.63 -14.68
C GLY A 795 -22.07 6.77 -14.47
N GLN A 796 -20.76 6.56 -14.69
CA GLN A 796 -19.77 7.63 -14.58
C GLN A 796 -19.80 8.56 -15.80
N SER A 797 -19.85 9.87 -15.56
CA SER A 797 -19.85 10.88 -16.61
C SER A 797 -18.50 10.92 -17.33
N PRO A 798 -18.45 10.98 -18.68
CA PRO A 798 -17.21 11.22 -19.42
C PRO A 798 -16.45 12.48 -18.97
N LEU A 799 -17.17 13.48 -18.44
CA LEU A 799 -16.56 14.67 -17.86
C LEU A 799 -15.77 14.36 -16.58
N HIS A 800 -16.27 13.50 -15.70
CA HIS A 800 -15.54 13.07 -14.51
C HIS A 800 -14.30 12.26 -14.86
N VAL A 801 -14.39 11.42 -15.90
CA VAL A 801 -13.23 10.67 -16.41
C VAL A 801 -12.16 11.61 -16.94
N HIS A 802 -12.54 12.58 -17.78
CA HIS A 802 -11.59 13.56 -18.32
C HIS A 802 -10.98 14.42 -17.21
N ALA A 803 -11.79 14.93 -16.28
CA ALA A 803 -11.32 15.73 -15.15
C ALA A 803 -10.32 14.96 -14.29
N LEU A 804 -10.61 13.69 -13.97
CA LEU A 804 -9.69 12.85 -13.20
C LEU A 804 -8.40 12.56 -13.96
N ALA A 805 -8.49 12.23 -15.25
CA ALA A 805 -7.32 11.95 -16.07
C ALA A 805 -6.40 13.18 -16.17
N THR A 806 -6.97 14.36 -16.45
CA THR A 806 -6.24 15.64 -16.50
C THR A 806 -5.56 15.94 -15.16
N ARG A 807 -6.28 15.76 -14.03
CA ARG A 807 -5.72 15.98 -12.69
C ARG A 807 -4.61 15.00 -12.35
N TYR A 808 -4.76 13.72 -12.70
CA TYR A 808 -3.71 12.74 -12.45
C TYR A 808 -2.45 13.06 -13.26
N VAL A 809 -2.59 13.41 -14.54
CA VAL A 809 -1.45 13.78 -15.39
C VAL A 809 -0.77 15.07 -14.91
N ALA A 810 -1.53 16.06 -14.45
CA ALA A 810 -0.96 17.23 -13.78
C ALA A 810 -0.18 16.84 -12.52
N ALA A 811 -0.75 15.96 -11.68
CA ALA A 811 -0.08 15.43 -10.49
C ALA A 811 1.20 14.65 -10.82
N GLN A 812 1.29 13.97 -11.97
CA GLN A 812 2.53 13.33 -12.42
C GLN A 812 3.65 14.37 -12.63
N LEU A 813 3.34 15.48 -13.30
CA LEU A 813 4.31 16.56 -13.54
C LEU A 813 4.72 17.26 -12.24
N ASP A 814 3.76 17.57 -11.38
CA ASP A 814 4.03 18.20 -10.09
C ASP A 814 4.90 17.30 -9.20
N MET A 815 4.64 15.99 -9.21
CA MET A 815 5.46 15.03 -8.48
C MET A 815 6.87 14.91 -9.07
N SER A 816 7.04 14.94 -10.40
CA SER A 816 8.35 15.00 -11.05
C SER A 816 9.13 16.27 -10.66
N ARG A 817 8.48 17.44 -10.65
CA ARG A 817 9.09 18.71 -10.22
C ARG A 817 9.52 18.65 -8.76
N SER A 818 8.62 18.21 -7.89
CA SER A 818 8.89 18.14 -6.46
C SER A 818 10.01 17.15 -6.15
N LEU A 819 10.00 15.95 -6.74
CA LEU A 819 11.07 14.97 -6.56
C LEU A 819 12.41 15.48 -7.07
N CYS A 820 12.45 16.10 -8.27
CA CYS A 820 13.66 16.71 -8.82
C CYS A 820 14.24 17.76 -7.87
N ARG A 821 13.40 18.67 -7.34
CA ARG A 821 13.80 19.67 -6.36
C ARG A 821 14.38 19.03 -5.10
N GLN A 822 13.71 18.02 -4.54
CA GLN A 822 14.17 17.38 -3.32
C GLN A 822 15.49 16.61 -3.50
N LEU A 823 15.73 16.03 -4.68
CA LEU A 823 17.01 15.42 -5.03
C LEU A 823 18.12 16.46 -5.17
N CYS A 824 17.83 17.64 -5.72
CA CYS A 824 18.78 18.76 -5.75
C CYS A 824 19.14 19.21 -4.32
N LEU A 825 18.15 19.33 -3.44
CA LEU A 825 18.37 19.64 -2.02
C LEU A 825 19.19 18.56 -1.32
N ALA A 826 18.97 17.28 -1.62
CA ALA A 826 19.77 16.18 -1.11
C ALA A 826 21.23 16.22 -1.61
N ALA A 827 21.46 16.74 -2.81
CA ALA A 827 22.79 17.05 -3.34
C ALA A 827 23.42 18.33 -2.74
N LYS A 828 22.76 18.99 -1.79
CA LYS A 828 23.12 20.29 -1.21
C LYS A 828 23.16 21.42 -2.24
N VAL A 829 22.24 21.38 -3.21
CA VAL A 829 22.01 22.43 -4.20
C VAL A 829 20.64 23.02 -3.92
N ASP A 830 20.61 24.12 -3.15
CA ASP A 830 19.38 24.82 -2.77
C ASP A 830 19.16 26.06 -3.65
N PRO A 831 18.15 26.08 -4.53
CA PRO A 831 17.87 27.22 -5.42
C PRO A 831 17.58 28.55 -4.69
N ARG A 832 17.34 28.52 -3.37
CA ARG A 832 17.17 29.71 -2.52
C ARG A 832 18.51 30.31 -2.07
N GLN A 833 19.53 29.48 -1.94
CA GLN A 833 20.86 29.86 -1.44
C GLN A 833 21.84 30.15 -2.58
N GLU A 834 21.64 29.48 -3.71
CA GLU A 834 22.48 29.66 -4.89
C GLU A 834 22.18 30.98 -5.60
N LYS A 835 23.23 31.70 -6.00
CA LYS A 835 23.12 33.01 -6.67
C LYS A 835 22.72 32.87 -8.14
N ASP A 836 23.18 31.78 -8.76
CA ASP A 836 23.04 31.51 -10.18
C ASP A 836 22.02 30.39 -10.44
N ARG A 837 21.48 30.32 -11.67
CA ARG A 837 20.59 29.24 -12.13
C ARG A 837 21.00 28.74 -13.51
N GLY A 838 20.59 27.53 -13.86
CA GLY A 838 20.88 26.93 -15.16
C GLY A 838 22.36 26.55 -15.32
N PHE A 839 22.95 26.78 -16.50
CA PHE A 839 24.35 26.43 -16.76
C PHE A 839 25.37 27.15 -15.87
N PRO A 840 25.23 28.46 -15.59
CA PRO A 840 26.13 29.17 -14.66
C PRO A 840 26.18 28.54 -13.25
N LEU A 841 25.06 28.00 -12.77
CA LEU A 841 25.03 27.27 -11.50
C LEU A 841 25.91 26.02 -11.55
N ILE A 842 25.84 25.24 -12.63
CA ILE A 842 26.65 24.01 -12.78
C ILE A 842 28.15 24.33 -12.73
N ASP A 843 28.53 25.46 -13.33
CA ASP A 843 29.91 25.94 -13.38
C ASP A 843 30.41 26.42 -12.01
N SER A 844 29.52 26.95 -11.16
CA SER A 844 29.87 27.41 -9.80
C SER A 844 29.89 26.30 -8.73
N LEU A 845 29.30 25.14 -9.01
CA LEU A 845 29.35 23.96 -8.12
C LEU A 845 30.75 23.34 -8.08
N ASP A 846 31.17 22.92 -6.88
CA ASP A 846 32.37 22.08 -6.74
C ASP A 846 32.14 20.66 -7.28
N ASP A 847 33.24 19.99 -7.60
CA ASP A 847 33.25 18.68 -8.21
C ASP A 847 32.50 17.59 -7.42
N ALA A 848 32.50 17.66 -6.08
CA ALA A 848 31.83 16.65 -5.27
C ALA A 848 30.31 16.83 -5.32
N ARG A 849 29.81 18.06 -5.14
CA ARG A 849 28.38 18.38 -5.33
C ARG A 849 27.92 18.09 -6.75
N ARG A 850 28.72 18.45 -7.76
CA ARG A 850 28.40 18.22 -9.17
C ARG A 850 28.23 16.73 -9.49
N ARG A 851 29.17 15.88 -9.04
CA ARG A 851 29.07 14.42 -9.20
C ARG A 851 27.87 13.82 -8.50
N LEU A 852 27.62 14.20 -7.24
CA LEU A 852 26.46 13.71 -6.49
C LEU A 852 25.15 14.10 -7.17
N LEU A 853 25.02 15.35 -7.61
CA LEU A 853 23.85 15.83 -8.35
C LEU A 853 23.65 15.04 -9.64
N PHE A 854 24.71 14.79 -10.41
CA PHE A 854 24.63 14.00 -11.65
C PHE A 854 24.05 12.60 -11.39
N TRP A 855 24.59 11.86 -10.42
CA TRP A 855 24.11 10.50 -10.11
C TRP A 855 22.65 10.50 -9.65
N LEU A 856 22.24 11.44 -8.78
CA LEU A 856 20.85 11.53 -8.33
C LEU A 856 19.88 11.83 -9.48
N LEU A 857 20.23 12.78 -10.34
CA LEU A 857 19.39 13.15 -11.48
C LEU A 857 19.37 12.07 -12.57
N GLU A 858 20.43 11.29 -12.73
CA GLU A 858 20.44 10.12 -13.61
C GLU A 858 19.46 9.05 -13.12
N ARG A 859 19.47 8.73 -11.82
CA ARG A 859 18.51 7.76 -11.24
C ARG A 859 17.07 8.24 -11.35
N PHE A 860 16.86 9.56 -11.21
CA PHE A 860 15.56 10.18 -11.43
C PHE A 860 15.11 10.09 -12.89
N LEU A 861 15.98 10.42 -13.85
CA LEU A 861 15.66 10.31 -15.28
C LEU A 861 15.29 8.88 -15.65
N LEU A 862 16.06 7.89 -15.19
CA LEU A 862 15.75 6.47 -15.41
C LEU A 862 14.40 6.07 -14.82
N ALA A 863 14.07 6.55 -13.62
CA ALA A 863 12.78 6.30 -12.98
C ALA A 863 11.62 6.91 -13.78
N ALA A 864 11.74 8.17 -14.22
CA ALA A 864 10.72 8.89 -14.97
C ALA A 864 10.51 8.29 -16.37
N ASP A 865 11.58 8.01 -17.12
CA ASP A 865 11.51 7.46 -18.48
C ASP A 865 10.84 6.07 -18.48
N THR A 866 11.15 5.21 -17.50
CA THR A 866 10.56 3.86 -17.38
C THR A 866 9.04 3.92 -17.17
N LEU A 867 8.54 4.96 -16.51
CA LEU A 867 7.11 5.15 -16.24
C LEU A 867 6.43 6.09 -17.25
N ALA A 868 7.18 6.64 -18.22
CA ALA A 868 6.74 7.76 -19.05
C ALA A 868 6.18 8.94 -18.25
N PHE A 869 6.79 9.27 -17.12
CA PHE A 869 6.44 10.47 -16.36
C PHE A 869 6.99 11.72 -17.07
N PRO A 870 6.21 12.80 -17.14
CA PRO A 870 6.69 14.06 -17.69
C PRO A 870 7.78 14.66 -16.79
N LEU A 871 8.79 15.24 -17.41
CA LEU A 871 9.92 15.89 -16.72
C LEU A 871 9.71 17.40 -16.66
N PRO A 872 10.30 18.09 -15.66
CA PRO A 872 10.26 19.55 -15.60
C PRO A 872 10.88 20.19 -16.86
N GLN A 873 10.37 21.34 -17.27
CA GLN A 873 10.85 22.00 -18.48
C GLN A 873 12.30 22.46 -18.30
N GLY A 874 13.13 22.27 -19.33
CA GLY A 874 14.57 22.57 -19.25
C GLY A 874 15.43 21.55 -18.49
N PHE A 875 14.82 20.55 -17.83
CA PHE A 875 15.55 19.50 -17.10
C PHE A 875 16.58 18.78 -17.99
N ILE A 876 16.19 18.37 -19.20
CA ILE A 876 17.06 17.61 -20.11
C ILE A 876 18.27 18.43 -20.54
N SER A 877 18.10 19.72 -20.80
CA SER A 877 19.21 20.62 -21.15
C SER A 877 20.15 20.83 -19.97
N PHE A 878 19.60 21.06 -18.77
CA PHE A 878 20.36 21.14 -17.53
C PHE A 878 21.15 19.86 -17.25
N PHE A 879 20.52 18.69 -17.34
CA PHE A 879 21.14 17.39 -17.10
C PHE A 879 22.22 17.07 -18.13
N SER A 880 22.01 17.41 -19.41
CA SER A 880 22.99 17.21 -20.47
C SER A 880 24.24 18.07 -20.25
N PHE A 881 24.07 19.35 -19.89
CA PHE A 881 25.21 20.22 -19.57
C PHE A 881 25.91 19.80 -18.27
N LEU A 882 25.16 19.34 -17.27
CA LEU A 882 25.72 18.75 -16.04
C LEU A 882 26.58 17.53 -16.36
N GLY A 883 26.11 16.63 -17.23
CA GLY A 883 26.87 15.49 -17.72
C GLY A 883 28.18 15.89 -18.40
N TYR A 884 28.15 16.93 -19.26
CA TYR A 884 29.35 17.47 -19.91
C TYR A 884 30.40 17.96 -18.90
N ARG A 885 29.98 18.67 -17.86
CA ARG A 885 30.87 19.19 -16.81
C ARG A 885 31.32 18.15 -15.78
N THR A 886 30.70 16.98 -15.74
CA THR A 886 30.93 15.96 -14.71
C THR A 886 31.68 14.74 -15.23
N LEU A 887 31.40 14.32 -16.47
CA LEU A 887 31.92 13.08 -17.05
C LEU A 887 33.12 13.35 -17.96
N PRO A 888 34.05 12.38 -18.09
CA PRO A 888 35.04 12.40 -19.16
C PRO A 888 34.37 12.41 -20.54
N PHE A 889 35.01 13.04 -21.53
CA PHE A 889 34.46 13.19 -22.89
C PHE A 889 34.03 11.85 -23.52
N SER A 890 34.78 10.77 -23.30
CA SER A 890 34.43 9.43 -23.79
C SER A 890 33.13 8.90 -23.17
N SER A 891 32.95 9.07 -21.86
CA SER A 891 31.73 8.69 -21.15
C SER A 891 30.56 9.58 -21.57
N PHE A 892 30.77 10.88 -21.69
CA PHE A 892 29.77 11.81 -22.19
C PHE A 892 29.25 11.40 -23.58
N MET A 893 30.16 11.07 -24.50
CA MET A 893 29.81 10.57 -25.84
C MET A 893 29.01 9.27 -25.79
N GLN A 894 29.34 8.35 -24.88
CA GLN A 894 28.58 7.10 -24.71
C GLN A 894 27.13 7.38 -24.27
N TYR A 895 26.93 8.29 -23.33
CA TYR A 895 25.59 8.71 -22.89
C TYR A 895 24.80 9.45 -23.99
N SER A 896 25.48 10.24 -24.81
CA SER A 896 24.84 10.88 -25.98
C SER A 896 24.44 9.85 -27.05
N LEU A 897 25.26 8.79 -27.24
CA LEU A 897 24.98 7.70 -28.17
C LEU A 897 23.85 6.78 -27.68
N SER A 898 23.72 6.58 -26.36
CA SER A 898 22.60 5.84 -25.76
C SER A 898 21.30 6.65 -25.68
N TYR A 899 21.26 7.87 -26.25
CA TYR A 899 20.15 8.81 -26.22
C TYR A 899 19.75 9.29 -24.81
N SER A 900 20.63 9.16 -23.83
CA SER A 900 20.41 9.65 -22.46
C SER A 900 20.62 11.18 -22.36
N PHE A 901 21.47 11.74 -23.23
CA PHE A 901 21.62 13.20 -23.38
C PHE A 901 20.99 13.67 -24.69
N GLU A 902 20.01 14.57 -24.59
CA GLU A 902 19.49 15.28 -25.76
C GLU A 902 20.26 16.58 -25.95
N LEU A 903 21.15 16.57 -26.94
CA LEU A 903 21.99 17.71 -27.30
C LEU A 903 21.15 18.78 -28.03
N GLN A 904 20.39 19.56 -27.27
CA GLN A 904 19.66 20.73 -27.76
C GLN A 904 20.63 21.85 -28.23
N VAL A 905 20.12 22.81 -29.01
CA VAL A 905 20.96 23.82 -29.68
C VAL A 905 21.66 24.73 -28.67
N ASP A 906 20.95 25.14 -27.63
CA ASP A 906 21.43 25.90 -26.48
C ASP A 906 22.57 25.19 -25.74
N VAL A 907 22.39 23.91 -25.38
CA VAL A 907 23.41 23.08 -24.74
C VAL A 907 24.64 22.96 -25.65
N MET A 908 24.42 22.69 -26.94
CA MET A 908 25.49 22.54 -27.91
C MET A 908 26.27 23.83 -28.13
N LYS A 909 25.61 25.00 -28.15
CA LYS A 909 26.29 26.29 -28.22
C LYS A 909 27.18 26.51 -27.01
N ALA A 910 26.69 26.20 -25.81
CA ALA A 910 27.47 26.31 -24.58
C ALA A 910 28.70 25.39 -24.61
N ILE A 911 28.53 24.11 -24.95
CA ILE A 911 29.63 23.14 -25.06
C ILE A 911 30.63 23.53 -26.15
N MET A 912 30.16 23.92 -27.34
CA MET A 912 31.04 24.32 -28.43
C MET A 912 31.81 25.61 -28.15
N SER A 913 31.25 26.52 -27.35
CA SER A 913 31.95 27.73 -26.90
C SER A 913 33.02 27.44 -25.84
N ASP A 914 32.82 26.40 -25.03
CA ASP A 914 33.74 26.01 -23.96
C ASP A 914 34.93 25.18 -24.48
N ILE A 915 34.75 24.36 -25.52
CA ILE A 915 35.83 23.60 -26.15
C ILE A 915 36.75 24.55 -26.96
N PRO A 916 38.07 24.55 -26.74
CA PRO A 916 38.99 25.41 -27.49
C PRO A 916 39.15 24.95 -28.96
N ASP A 917 39.39 25.88 -29.87
CA ASP A 917 39.63 25.62 -31.31
C ASP A 917 41.05 25.08 -31.59
N THR A 918 41.45 24.04 -30.85
CA THR A 918 42.67 23.23 -31.13
C THR A 918 42.33 22.11 -32.12
N PRO A 919 43.30 21.47 -32.80
CA PRO A 919 42.99 20.35 -33.70
C PRO A 919 42.22 19.21 -33.00
N GLU A 920 42.54 18.91 -31.73
CA GLU A 920 41.79 17.95 -30.92
C GLU A 920 40.40 18.47 -30.53
N GLY A 921 40.29 19.74 -30.13
CA GLY A 921 39.00 20.36 -29.79
C GLY A 921 38.05 20.45 -30.98
N SER A 922 38.55 20.81 -32.16
CA SER A 922 37.81 20.79 -33.43
C SER A 922 37.34 19.38 -33.79
N ALA A 923 38.17 18.35 -33.56
CA ALA A 923 37.74 16.96 -33.73
C ALA A 923 36.62 16.57 -32.75
N ARG A 924 36.68 17.02 -31.48
CA ARG A 924 35.61 16.79 -30.48
C ARG A 924 34.31 17.51 -30.86
N LYS A 925 34.37 18.76 -31.31
CA LYS A 925 33.21 19.54 -31.81
C LYS A 925 32.54 18.83 -32.99
N LEU A 926 33.32 18.37 -33.97
CA LEU A 926 32.81 17.62 -35.11
C LEU A 926 32.16 16.29 -34.72
N ARG A 927 32.76 15.55 -33.77
CA ARG A 927 32.16 14.30 -33.24
C ARG A 927 30.80 14.55 -32.59
N LEU A 928 30.64 15.64 -31.84
CA LEU A 928 29.34 16.00 -31.25
C LEU A 928 28.32 16.39 -32.33
N LEU A 929 28.73 17.17 -33.33
CA LEU A 929 27.85 17.57 -34.44
C LEU A 929 27.34 16.37 -35.26
N GLN A 930 28.14 15.30 -35.36
CA GLN A 930 27.73 14.05 -36.03
C GLN A 930 26.58 13.32 -35.32
N LEU A 931 26.35 13.58 -34.02
CA LEU A 931 25.25 12.99 -33.26
C LEU A 931 23.90 13.70 -33.48
N LEU A 932 23.92 14.90 -34.07
CA LEU A 932 22.73 15.74 -34.20
C LEU A 932 21.98 15.49 -35.52
N PRO A 933 20.65 15.75 -35.55
CA PRO A 933 19.93 15.84 -36.81
C PRO A 933 20.56 16.87 -37.75
N ARG A 934 20.57 16.59 -39.06
CA ARG A 934 21.26 17.41 -40.08
C ARG A 934 20.90 18.90 -39.99
N SER A 935 19.62 19.23 -39.81
CA SER A 935 19.14 20.62 -39.68
C SER A 935 19.76 21.34 -38.48
N ARG A 936 19.86 20.65 -37.33
CA ARG A 936 20.45 21.18 -36.09
C ARG A 936 21.96 21.33 -36.22
N ALA A 937 22.63 20.32 -36.76
CA ALA A 937 24.07 20.34 -37.03
C ALA A 937 24.45 21.51 -37.96
N LYS A 938 23.68 21.73 -39.04
CA LYS A 938 23.91 22.83 -39.99
C LYS A 938 23.76 24.21 -39.35
N ARG A 939 22.75 24.40 -38.49
CA ARG A 939 22.58 25.65 -37.72
C ARG A 939 23.79 25.95 -36.84
N LEU A 940 24.32 24.93 -36.16
CA LEU A 940 25.48 25.06 -35.28
C LEU A 940 26.78 25.27 -36.07
N LEU A 941 26.96 24.58 -37.20
CA LEU A 941 28.07 24.82 -38.13
C LEU A 941 28.07 26.25 -38.66
N ASN A 942 26.90 26.77 -39.06
CA ASN A 942 26.79 28.16 -39.52
C ASN A 942 27.18 29.17 -38.43
N ALA A 943 26.97 28.84 -37.15
CA ALA A 943 27.32 29.69 -36.02
C ALA A 943 28.78 29.55 -35.56
N TRP A 944 29.49 28.49 -35.98
CA TRP A 944 30.89 28.26 -35.63
C TRP A 944 31.82 28.86 -36.69
N SER A 945 32.42 30.00 -36.36
CA SER A 945 33.37 30.73 -37.22
C SER A 945 34.77 30.11 -37.19
N HIS A 946 34.93 28.94 -37.81
CA HIS A 946 36.20 28.21 -37.89
C HIS A 946 36.49 27.72 -39.33
N PRO A 947 37.75 27.71 -39.81
CA PRO A 947 38.15 27.19 -41.12
C PRO A 947 37.50 25.85 -41.49
N THR A 948 37.57 24.88 -40.59
CA THR A 948 36.97 23.55 -40.78
C THR A 948 35.44 23.61 -40.96
N SER A 949 34.74 24.49 -40.24
CA SER A 949 33.30 24.69 -40.41
C SER A 949 32.97 25.24 -41.79
N LEU A 950 33.72 26.25 -42.25
CA LEU A 950 33.60 26.83 -43.60
C LEU A 950 33.82 25.77 -44.67
N MET A 951 34.87 24.95 -44.52
CA MET A 951 35.17 23.85 -45.44
C MET A 951 34.06 22.80 -45.48
N VAL A 952 33.50 22.40 -44.33
CA VAL A 952 32.38 21.44 -44.27
C VAL A 952 31.13 22.03 -44.91
N ARG A 953 30.80 23.30 -44.64
CA ARG A 953 29.66 24.02 -45.25
C ARG A 953 29.82 24.16 -46.76
N ALA A 954 31.01 24.50 -47.23
CA ALA A 954 31.35 24.62 -48.64
C ALA A 954 31.24 23.27 -49.37
N ARG A 955 31.73 22.18 -48.75
CA ARG A 955 31.58 20.81 -49.28
C ARG A 955 30.13 20.36 -49.32
N GLU A 956 29.36 20.63 -48.28
CA GLU A 956 27.92 20.33 -48.24
C GLU A 956 27.18 21.12 -49.34
N HIS A 957 27.47 22.41 -49.47
CA HIS A 957 26.89 23.27 -50.49
C HIS A 957 27.24 22.80 -51.92
N ALA A 958 28.50 22.45 -52.19
CA ALA A 958 28.91 21.90 -53.47
C ALA A 958 28.23 20.55 -53.76
N LEU A 959 28.16 19.66 -52.77
CA LEU A 959 27.47 18.37 -52.90
C LEU A 959 25.98 18.57 -53.20
N HIS A 960 25.33 19.52 -52.54
CA HIS A 960 23.93 19.84 -52.76
C HIS A 960 23.67 20.30 -54.19
N VAL A 961 24.46 21.25 -54.70
CA VAL A 961 24.39 21.74 -56.10
C VAL A 961 24.67 20.61 -57.10
N LEU A 962 25.66 19.76 -56.83
CA LEU A 962 26.02 18.64 -57.71
C LEU A 962 25.00 17.48 -57.68
N SER A 963 24.25 17.33 -56.60
CA SER A 963 23.25 16.26 -56.41
C SER A 963 21.82 16.66 -56.81
N GLY A 964 21.57 17.93 -57.16
CA GLY A 964 20.27 18.41 -57.64
C GLY A 964 19.13 18.36 -56.61
N VAL A 965 19.40 18.06 -55.34
CA VAL A 965 18.38 18.02 -54.28
C VAL A 965 18.08 19.45 -53.85
N GLU A 966 16.86 19.97 -54.05
CA GLU A 966 16.50 21.34 -53.64
C GLU A 966 16.53 21.51 -52.10
N GLY A 967 17.32 22.46 -51.63
CA GLY A 967 17.40 22.88 -50.24
C GLY A 967 16.57 24.12 -50.03
N ALA A 968 15.50 23.99 -49.26
CA ALA A 968 14.62 25.09 -48.90
C ALA A 968 15.39 26.31 -48.34
N ARG A 969 15.38 27.42 -49.09
CA ARG A 969 15.49 28.79 -48.57
C ARG A 969 14.37 29.65 -49.16
N GLY A 970 13.81 30.53 -48.32
CA GLY A 970 12.60 31.34 -48.53
C GLY A 970 12.70 32.46 -49.60
N PRO A 971 11.69 33.35 -49.68
CA PRO A 971 10.93 33.59 -50.90
C PRO A 971 11.50 34.71 -51.76
N ARG A 972 11.64 34.47 -53.07
CA ARG A 972 11.55 35.53 -54.07
C ARG A 972 10.63 35.13 -55.21
N SER A 973 9.61 35.98 -55.37
CA SER A 973 8.57 35.99 -56.38
C SER A 973 9.02 35.62 -57.80
N SER A 974 8.41 34.58 -58.37
CA SER A 974 7.94 34.62 -59.76
C SER A 974 6.84 33.57 -59.99
N LYS A 975 5.66 34.05 -60.39
CA LYS A 975 4.50 33.28 -60.79
C LYS A 975 4.82 32.43 -62.02
N LEU A 976 4.48 31.14 -62.01
CA LEU A 976 3.83 30.43 -63.13
C LEU A 976 3.38 29.02 -62.69
N ARG A 977 2.13 28.71 -63.02
CA ARG A 977 1.41 27.44 -62.72
C ARG A 977 1.85 26.34 -63.70
N GLN A 978 1.91 25.07 -63.25
CA GLN A 978 1.11 23.88 -63.69
C GLN A 978 1.78 22.50 -63.35
N PRO A 979 1.06 21.35 -63.39
CA PRO A 979 0.89 20.49 -62.20
C PRO A 979 1.42 19.04 -62.29
N ASN A 980 1.34 18.34 -61.14
CA ASN A 980 1.24 16.88 -60.94
C ASN A 980 2.39 15.97 -61.42
N MET A 981 3.28 15.58 -60.50
CA MET A 981 3.72 14.18 -60.37
C MET A 981 4.02 13.84 -58.90
N LYS A 982 3.48 12.70 -58.45
CA LYS A 982 3.78 12.09 -57.14
C LYS A 982 5.21 11.54 -57.15
N PRO A 983 6.03 11.69 -56.09
CA PRO A 983 7.24 10.89 -55.96
C PRO A 983 6.95 9.60 -55.19
N TYR A 984 7.23 8.48 -55.83
CA TYR A 984 7.32 7.15 -55.24
C TYR A 984 8.79 6.95 -54.77
N GLN A 985 8.94 6.56 -53.50
CA GLN A 985 10.06 5.84 -52.86
C GLN A 985 11.51 6.02 -53.35
N SER A 986 12.39 6.42 -52.43
CA SER A 986 13.71 5.81 -52.25
C SER A 986 14.17 5.98 -50.79
N LEU A 987 14.17 4.86 -50.08
CA LEU A 987 14.48 4.70 -48.66
C LEU A 987 15.76 3.87 -48.59
N VAL A 988 16.95 4.47 -48.76
CA VAL A 988 18.24 3.77 -48.54
C VAL A 988 19.34 4.72 -48.02
N ASN A 989 19.81 4.37 -46.82
CA ASN A 989 21.11 4.55 -46.19
C ASN A 989 21.63 5.89 -45.61
N ARG A 990 21.98 5.73 -44.32
CA ARG A 990 22.87 6.50 -43.45
C ARG A 990 24.33 6.41 -43.94
N GLY A 991 25.13 7.44 -43.64
CA GLY A 991 26.59 7.37 -43.58
C GLY A 991 27.31 8.39 -44.47
N LEU A 992 28.25 9.15 -43.89
CA LEU A 992 29.32 9.82 -44.62
C LEU A 992 30.23 8.73 -45.24
N ALA A 993 29.85 8.18 -46.39
CA ALA A 993 30.72 7.37 -47.22
C ALA A 993 30.98 8.15 -48.50
N ALA A 994 32.24 8.56 -48.67
CA ALA A 994 32.75 9.04 -49.94
C ALA A 994 32.81 7.88 -50.95
N PHE A 995 32.52 8.22 -52.21
CA PHE A 995 32.57 7.41 -53.44
C PHE A 995 31.34 6.52 -53.76
N PRO A 996 30.64 6.77 -54.89
CA PRO A 996 29.68 5.84 -55.44
C PRO A 996 30.41 4.65 -56.08
N SER A 997 30.15 3.45 -55.60
CA SER A 997 30.50 2.20 -56.29
C SER A 997 29.70 2.07 -57.59
N GLN A 998 30.36 1.57 -58.62
CA GLN A 998 30.14 1.80 -60.04
C GLN A 998 28.85 1.25 -60.70
N ASP A 999 27.87 0.74 -59.96
CA ASP A 999 26.76 0.02 -60.57
C ASP A 999 25.39 0.57 -60.15
N ARG A 1000 24.66 1.07 -61.18
CA ARG A 1000 23.22 1.41 -61.24
C ARG A 1000 22.80 2.90 -61.15
N LEU A 1001 23.34 3.74 -62.02
CA LEU A 1001 22.63 4.96 -62.45
C LEU A 1001 22.36 4.85 -63.95
N SER A 1002 21.12 5.12 -64.39
CA SER A 1002 20.83 5.14 -65.82
C SER A 1002 21.52 6.36 -66.47
N PRO A 1003 21.95 6.28 -67.75
CA PRO A 1003 22.53 7.44 -68.44
C PRO A 1003 21.59 8.65 -68.49
N LEU A 1004 20.28 8.42 -68.40
CA LEU A 1004 19.25 9.47 -68.37
C LEU A 1004 19.20 10.15 -67.00
N ASP A 1005 19.32 9.40 -65.90
CA ASP A 1005 19.40 9.97 -64.55
C ASP A 1005 20.68 10.81 -64.41
N THR A 1006 21.80 10.29 -64.92
CA THR A 1006 23.08 11.02 -64.92
C THR A 1006 23.02 12.32 -65.74
N PHE A 1007 22.27 12.31 -66.85
CA PHE A 1007 22.06 13.49 -67.71
C PHE A 1007 21.08 14.49 -67.09
N LEU A 1008 20.01 14.02 -66.45
CA LEU A 1008 19.08 14.86 -65.70
C LEU A 1008 19.75 15.48 -64.46
N ASP A 1009 20.57 14.72 -63.74
CA ASP A 1009 21.41 15.21 -62.64
C ASP A 1009 22.41 16.25 -63.15
N LEU A 1010 23.04 16.03 -64.31
CA LEU A 1010 23.93 17.02 -64.94
C LEU A 1010 23.19 18.29 -65.40
N LEU A 1011 21.98 18.18 -65.95
CA LEU A 1011 21.15 19.33 -66.32
C LEU A 1011 20.63 20.09 -65.08
N THR A 1012 20.27 19.37 -64.02
CA THR A 1012 19.82 19.93 -62.74
C THR A 1012 20.98 20.61 -62.02
N ALA A 1013 22.16 19.98 -62.00
CA ALA A 1013 23.41 20.59 -61.52
C ALA A 1013 23.76 21.84 -62.35
N LYS A 1014 23.63 21.79 -63.68
CA LYS A 1014 23.87 22.94 -64.57
C LYS A 1014 22.86 24.09 -64.35
N ALA A 1015 21.61 23.78 -64.03
CA ALA A 1015 20.58 24.77 -63.68
C ALA A 1015 20.82 25.41 -62.31
N SER A 1016 21.33 24.65 -61.35
CA SER A 1016 21.66 25.12 -59.99
C SER A 1016 23.06 25.75 -59.86
N LEU A 1017 23.89 25.75 -60.91
CA LEU A 1017 25.14 26.55 -60.96
C LEU A 1017 24.88 28.06 -60.76
N ALA A 1018 23.67 28.55 -61.07
CA ALA A 1018 23.29 29.94 -60.81
C ALA A 1018 23.09 30.25 -59.31
N GLU A 1019 22.93 29.21 -58.48
CA GLU A 1019 22.73 29.29 -57.03
C GLU A 1019 24.03 29.07 -56.25
N LEU A 1020 25.18 28.98 -56.94
CA LEU A 1020 26.48 28.81 -56.32
C LEU A 1020 26.86 30.03 -55.46
N ASP A 1021 26.98 29.81 -54.15
CA ASP A 1021 27.67 30.73 -53.25
C ASP A 1021 29.19 30.68 -53.49
N PHE A 1022 29.65 31.46 -54.48
CA PHE A 1022 31.07 31.61 -54.81
C PHE A 1022 31.88 32.18 -53.64
N GLY A 1023 31.28 33.03 -52.81
CA GLY A 1023 31.95 33.61 -51.63
C GLY A 1023 32.34 32.53 -50.64
N LEU A 1024 31.40 31.66 -50.27
CA LEU A 1024 31.64 30.54 -49.37
C LEU A 1024 32.71 29.57 -49.90
N LEU A 1025 32.70 29.27 -51.21
CA LEU A 1025 33.67 28.36 -51.83
C LEU A 1025 35.07 28.96 -51.90
N ILE A 1026 35.19 30.25 -52.22
CA ILE A 1026 36.48 30.95 -52.25
C ILE A 1026 37.07 31.02 -50.83
N GLU A 1027 36.27 31.46 -49.84
CA GLU A 1027 36.71 31.54 -48.44
C GLU A 1027 37.14 30.17 -47.89
N ALA A 1028 36.38 29.11 -48.18
CA ALA A 1028 36.73 27.75 -47.77
C ALA A 1028 38.00 27.23 -48.47
N THR A 1029 38.22 27.59 -49.73
CA THR A 1029 39.44 27.22 -50.47
C THR A 1029 40.66 27.92 -49.89
N ILE A 1030 40.55 29.23 -49.61
CA ILE A 1030 41.59 30.03 -48.95
C ILE A 1030 41.90 29.44 -47.57
N ALA A 1031 40.88 29.17 -46.76
CA ALA A 1031 41.02 28.55 -45.44
C ALA A 1031 41.72 27.17 -45.52
N SER A 1032 41.35 26.33 -46.49
CA SER A 1032 41.99 25.03 -46.72
C SER A 1032 43.46 25.14 -47.13
N THR A 1033 43.84 26.17 -47.87
CA THR A 1033 45.25 26.39 -48.26
C THR A 1033 46.10 26.95 -47.12
N GLN A 1034 45.49 27.69 -46.18
CA GLN A 1034 46.16 28.21 -44.99
C GLN A 1034 46.41 27.12 -43.94
N ASP A 1035 45.47 26.19 -43.76
CA ASP A 1035 45.63 24.98 -42.92
C ASP A 1035 46.73 24.03 -43.42
N LEU A 1036 47.13 24.11 -44.69
CA LEU A 1036 48.23 23.32 -45.28
C LEU A 1036 49.63 23.95 -45.06
N THR A 1037 49.69 25.16 -44.48
CA THR A 1037 50.93 25.92 -44.25
C THR A 1037 51.36 26.03 -42.77
N LEU A 1038 50.63 25.37 -41.88
CA LEU A 1038 50.95 25.12 -40.46
C LEU A 1038 51.15 23.60 -40.26
#